data_AF-A0A6H2H610-F1
#
_entry.id   AF-A0A6H2H610-F1
#
_cell.length_a   1.000
_cell.length_b   1.000
_cell.length_c   1.000
_cell.angle_alpha   90.00
_cell.angle_beta   90.00
_cell.angle_gamma   90.00
#
_symmetry.space_group_name_H-M   'P 1'
#
loop_
_entity.id
_entity.type
_entity.pdbx_description
1 polymer ?
#
loop_
_entity_poly.entity_id
_entity_poly.type
_entity_poly.pdbx_seq_one_letter_code
_entity_poly.pdbx_strand_id
1 'polypeptide(L)'
;MLLTKKSPSILRDVATGRPTTEASSRFVQSLSRGLSNALPTMDRRLFLRRSGLGIGVGLAATQLSLVKKAQAATPGEVTSTRNIQVKRTVCTHCSVGCAVDAVVENGIWVRQNPVFDSPINLGAHCAKGAALREHGHGEHRLRYPMKLINGKYERISWETALSEISSRMLDLRKASGPDSVYIVGSSKHNNEQSYLLRKWASFWGSNNCDHQARICHSTTVAGVANTWGYGAMTNSFNDMQNSKCALYIGSNAAEAHPVSMLHMLHSKETGCKMIVVDPRFTRTAAKADEYIRLRSGSDIPFLFGMLYHIFKNGWEDKKYINDRVYGMDKIKAEVLAKWTPDKVEEACGVPEARVYMAAEMMAKNRPSTVVWCMGQTQHTTGNAIVRASCILQLALGNIGVSGGGTNIFRGHDNVQGATDVGPNPDSLPGYYGLAEGSWKHFSKAWGVDFEWLKGRYASPAMMSKPGITVSRWIDGVLEKNEFIDQDSNLRGVFFWGHSPNSQTRGLEMKRAMDKLDLLVVVDPYPSATASMAAMPGKPEDLNPNRAVYLLPAATQFETSGSVTASNRSLQWREKVIEPLWESRTDHMIMYQLAEKLGFAKELVKNVKMQKVKGMDEPVPEDILREINKSCWSIGYTGQSPERLKAHMRSMHLFDVKTLRSKGGKDKLSGYDTTGDYFGLPWPCYGTPELKHPGTPNLYDTSRHVMDGGGNFRANFGVEKDGVNLLAEDGSHSKGADITTGYPEFDHLLMKKLGWWNELTDSEKALADGKNWKTDNSGGIQRVVMQNHGCYPFGNAKARAVVWNFPDAIPQHREPLYGNRPDMIAKYPTHEDKKTFWRLPTLYKSLQDKNVADKVHEKFPFVMTSGRLVEYEGGGEETRSNPWLAELQQEMFIEINPKSAAEKGIRNGDRAWVSTPTGARLNVQAMVTERVGPDTVFMPFHFSGHWQGADMLAYYPKGAAPLVRGEAINTGTTYGYDAVTMMQETKTSVCNFEKA
;
A
#
# COMPACT_ATOMS: atom_id res chain seq x y z
N MET A 1 24.17 -1.81 22.61
CA MET A 1 25.28 -2.38 23.42
C MET A 1 24.77 -3.68 24.01
N LEU A 2 25.23 -4.83 23.53
CA LEU A 2 24.84 -6.14 24.05
C LEU A 2 26.11 -6.99 24.17
N LEU A 3 26.61 -7.09 25.40
CA LEU A 3 27.69 -7.98 25.80
C LEU A 3 27.06 -9.24 26.41
N THR A 4 27.10 -10.37 25.71
CA THR A 4 26.70 -11.67 26.26
C THR A 4 27.95 -12.41 26.72
N LYS A 5 28.06 -12.60 28.04
CA LYS A 5 29.04 -13.50 28.68
C LYS A 5 28.61 -14.95 28.45
N LYS A 6 29.53 -15.77 27.95
CA LYS A 6 29.45 -17.24 27.95
C LYS A 6 29.82 -17.79 29.33
N SER A 7 29.12 -18.83 29.76
CA SER A 7 29.59 -19.81 30.76
C SER A 7 29.35 -21.24 30.25
N PRO A 8 30.11 -22.24 30.74
CA PRO A 8 30.52 -23.37 29.93
C PRO A 8 29.83 -24.70 30.24
N SER A 9 30.04 -25.61 29.29
CA SER A 9 29.66 -27.02 29.16
C SER A 9 29.89 -27.92 30.37
N ILE A 10 28.98 -28.87 30.57
CA ILE A 10 29.27 -30.17 31.20
C ILE A 10 28.76 -31.28 30.27
N LEU A 11 29.68 -32.16 29.90
CA LEU A 11 29.51 -33.40 29.13
C LEU A 11 28.92 -34.50 30.02
N ARG A 12 28.06 -35.37 29.45
CA ARG A 12 27.96 -36.79 29.81
C ARG A 12 27.63 -37.64 28.57
N ASP A 13 28.42 -38.70 28.44
CA ASP A 13 28.39 -39.77 27.44
C ASP A 13 27.08 -40.59 27.43
N VAL A 14 26.75 -41.22 26.30
CA VAL A 14 26.89 -42.69 26.09
C VAL A 14 26.25 -43.12 24.75
N ALA A 15 27.12 -43.62 23.87
CA ALA A 15 27.06 -44.83 23.04
C ALA A 15 25.85 -45.18 22.12
N THR A 16 26.20 -45.26 20.83
CA THR A 16 26.00 -46.38 19.86
C THR A 16 24.61 -46.76 19.35
N GLY A 17 24.46 -46.71 18.01
CA GLY A 17 23.50 -47.53 17.27
C GLY A 17 23.05 -46.96 15.92
N ARG A 18 23.82 -47.18 14.85
CA ARG A 18 23.39 -47.13 13.44
C ARG A 18 23.73 -48.49 12.81
N PRO A 19 22.97 -49.00 11.81
CA PRO A 19 23.27 -48.65 10.41
C PRO A 19 22.02 -48.57 9.47
N THR A 20 21.93 -47.54 8.60
CA THR A 20 22.17 -47.53 7.12
C THR A 20 20.88 -47.75 6.32
N THR A 21 20.57 -47.14 5.16
CA THR A 21 21.36 -46.62 4.02
C THR A 21 20.54 -45.59 3.20
N GLU A 22 21.19 -44.56 2.65
CA GLU A 22 20.89 -44.01 1.31
C GLU A 22 22.15 -43.38 0.72
N ALA A 23 22.31 -43.49 -0.60
CA ALA A 23 23.55 -43.29 -1.35
C ALA A 23 23.54 -42.02 -2.21
N SER A 24 24.67 -41.30 -2.26
CA SER A 24 25.13 -40.60 -3.48
C SER A 24 26.63 -40.25 -3.43
N SER A 25 27.40 -40.88 -4.33
CA SER A 25 28.58 -40.43 -5.10
C SER A 25 29.75 -39.69 -4.42
N ARG A 26 30.87 -40.42 -4.23
CA ARG A 26 32.19 -39.96 -3.72
C ARG A 26 33.20 -39.54 -4.81
N PHE A 27 32.82 -39.38 -6.07
CA PHE A 27 33.80 -39.22 -7.16
C PHE A 27 34.32 -37.78 -7.36
N VAL A 28 33.56 -36.76 -6.97
CA VAL A 28 33.97 -35.34 -7.14
C VAL A 28 34.91 -34.86 -6.01
N GLN A 29 34.91 -35.54 -4.86
CA GLN A 29 35.73 -35.15 -3.70
C GLN A 29 37.16 -35.71 -3.71
N SER A 30 37.50 -36.67 -4.60
CA SER A 30 38.85 -37.23 -4.66
C SER A 30 39.79 -36.50 -5.64
N LEU A 31 39.26 -35.70 -6.57
CA LEU A 31 40.08 -34.96 -7.55
C LEU A 31 40.61 -33.62 -7.03
N SER A 32 39.97 -33.00 -6.02
CA SER A 32 40.47 -31.73 -5.43
C SER A 32 41.54 -31.93 -4.36
N ARG A 33 41.63 -33.12 -3.76
CA ARG A 33 42.63 -33.44 -2.71
C ARG A 33 43.97 -33.94 -3.26
N GLY A 34 44.05 -34.31 -4.54
CA GLY A 34 45.28 -34.82 -5.16
C GLY A 34 46.26 -33.75 -5.66
N LEU A 35 45.81 -32.50 -5.86
CA LEU A 35 46.61 -31.44 -6.49
C LEU A 35 47.08 -30.34 -5.52
N SER A 36 46.74 -30.42 -4.24
CA SER A 36 47.06 -29.39 -3.23
C SER A 36 48.29 -29.69 -2.36
N ASN A 37 49.02 -30.79 -2.61
CA ASN A 37 50.16 -31.22 -1.77
C ASN A 37 51.55 -31.02 -2.40
N ALA A 38 51.71 -30.14 -3.38
CA ALA A 38 53.02 -29.73 -3.86
C ALA A 38 53.16 -28.21 -3.73
N LEU A 39 53.44 -27.73 -2.49
CA LEU A 39 54.23 -26.54 -2.14
C LEU A 39 54.11 -26.28 -0.62
N PRO A 40 55.21 -26.16 0.14
CA PRO A 40 55.15 -25.99 1.59
C PRO A 40 54.75 -24.55 1.93
N THR A 41 53.57 -24.34 2.52
CA THR A 41 53.18 -23.05 3.09
C THR A 41 53.53 -23.02 4.59
N MET A 42 54.15 -21.92 5.01
CA MET A 42 54.70 -21.76 6.35
C MET A 42 53.63 -21.17 7.28
N ASP A 43 53.27 -21.87 8.36
CA ASP A 43 52.25 -21.40 9.32
C ASP A 43 52.73 -20.20 10.14
N ARG A 44 51.80 -19.30 10.50
CA ARG A 44 51.96 -18.06 11.27
C ARG A 44 52.68 -18.28 12.60
N ARG A 45 52.50 -19.44 13.25
CA ARG A 45 53.24 -19.81 14.47
C ARG A 45 54.72 -20.13 14.21
N LEU A 46 55.05 -20.71 13.06
CA LEU A 46 56.42 -21.04 12.67
C LEU A 46 57.19 -19.79 12.23
N PHE A 47 56.51 -18.85 11.56
CA PHE A 47 57.05 -17.53 11.21
C PHE A 47 57.45 -16.75 12.47
N LEU A 48 56.54 -16.59 13.45
CA LEU A 48 56.83 -15.84 14.68
C LEU A 48 57.93 -16.48 15.53
N ARG A 49 58.03 -17.81 15.55
CA ARG A 49 59.12 -18.54 16.23
C ARG A 49 60.49 -18.29 15.59
N ARG A 50 60.54 -18.15 14.26
CA ARG A 50 61.79 -17.86 13.53
C ARG A 50 62.17 -16.39 13.59
N SER A 51 61.20 -15.48 13.60
CA SER A 51 61.42 -14.04 13.76
C SER A 51 61.91 -13.66 15.16
N GLY A 52 61.55 -14.43 16.20
CA GLY A 52 61.97 -14.19 17.59
C GLY A 52 63.43 -14.56 17.92
N LEU A 53 64.14 -15.26 17.04
CA LEU A 53 65.54 -15.68 17.23
C LEU A 53 66.56 -14.81 16.46
N GLY A 54 66.12 -13.68 15.88
CA GLY A 54 66.93 -12.82 15.01
C GLY A 54 67.27 -11.43 15.56
N ILE A 55 67.51 -11.29 16.87
CA ILE A 55 68.04 -10.04 17.43
C ILE A 55 69.57 -10.05 17.25
N GLY A 56 70.04 -9.54 16.11
CA GLY A 56 71.46 -9.38 15.80
C GLY A 56 71.65 -8.54 14.53
N VAL A 57 72.35 -7.41 14.67
CA VAL A 57 72.41 -6.23 13.79
C VAL A 57 72.95 -6.45 12.35
N GLY A 58 73.11 -7.68 11.86
CA GLY A 58 73.79 -7.96 10.57
C GLY A 58 72.94 -8.43 9.39
N LEU A 59 71.66 -8.81 9.58
CA LEU A 59 70.86 -9.52 8.55
C LEU A 59 69.67 -8.74 7.98
N ALA A 60 69.56 -7.43 8.27
CA ALA A 60 68.43 -6.62 7.80
C ALA A 60 68.51 -6.23 6.31
N ALA A 61 69.69 -6.27 5.68
CA ALA A 61 69.86 -5.81 4.29
C ALA A 61 69.50 -6.88 3.23
N THR A 62 69.56 -8.18 3.55
CA THR A 62 69.29 -9.27 2.58
C THR A 62 67.87 -9.83 2.66
N GLN A 63 67.05 -9.41 3.63
CA GLN A 63 65.64 -9.80 3.74
C GLN A 63 64.66 -8.78 3.13
N LEU A 64 65.12 -7.57 2.78
CA LEU A 64 64.30 -6.57 2.09
C LEU A 64 63.94 -6.96 0.64
N SER A 65 64.67 -7.91 0.04
CA SER A 65 64.37 -8.49 -1.28
C SER A 65 63.32 -9.62 -1.24
N LEU A 66 62.88 -10.05 -0.05
CA LEU A 66 61.80 -11.05 0.12
C LEU A 66 60.42 -10.43 0.38
N VAL A 67 60.34 -9.10 0.52
CA VAL A 67 59.07 -8.38 0.61
C VAL A 67 58.75 -7.76 -0.75
N LYS A 68 58.12 -8.53 -1.63
CA LYS A 68 57.44 -7.96 -2.80
C LYS A 68 56.11 -7.35 -2.37
N LYS A 69 55.78 -6.18 -2.92
CA LYS A 69 54.42 -5.63 -2.84
C LYS A 69 53.47 -6.71 -3.38
N ALA A 70 52.57 -7.21 -2.55
CA ALA A 70 51.54 -8.12 -3.02
C ALA A 70 50.65 -7.36 -4.01
N GLN A 71 50.89 -7.54 -5.31
CA GLN A 71 49.87 -7.27 -6.30
C GLN A 71 48.87 -8.43 -6.17
N ALA A 72 47.60 -8.10 -5.99
CA ALA A 72 46.54 -9.09 -6.09
C ALA A 72 46.79 -9.89 -7.38
N ALA A 73 46.79 -11.23 -7.29
CA ALA A 73 46.93 -12.07 -8.46
C ALA A 73 45.93 -11.56 -9.51
N THR A 74 46.43 -11.14 -10.67
CA THR A 74 45.60 -10.91 -11.84
C THR A 74 44.76 -12.16 -11.99
N PRO A 75 43.41 -12.08 -12.00
CA PRO A 75 42.58 -13.28 -12.03
C PRO A 75 43.07 -14.15 -13.19
N GLY A 76 43.65 -15.30 -12.86
CA GLY A 76 44.07 -16.28 -13.84
C GLY A 76 42.88 -16.56 -14.76
N GLU A 77 43.18 -16.75 -16.03
CA GLU A 77 42.26 -17.06 -17.13
C GLU A 77 41.29 -18.19 -16.74
N VAL A 78 40.21 -17.81 -16.05
CA VAL A 78 38.95 -18.52 -16.14
C VAL A 78 38.32 -18.01 -17.41
N THR A 79 38.40 -18.80 -18.47
CA THR A 79 37.83 -18.59 -19.81
C THR A 79 36.29 -18.59 -19.83
N SER A 80 35.65 -18.10 -18.77
CA SER A 80 34.25 -17.67 -18.80
C SER A 80 34.22 -16.16 -18.60
N THR A 81 33.87 -15.41 -19.65
CA THR A 81 33.53 -14.00 -19.53
C THR A 81 32.39 -13.84 -18.53
N ARG A 82 32.70 -13.47 -17.27
CA ARG A 82 31.67 -13.23 -16.25
C ARG A 82 30.81 -12.03 -16.69
N ASN A 83 29.62 -12.30 -17.23
CA ASN A 83 28.68 -11.25 -17.62
C ASN A 83 27.99 -10.72 -16.35
N ILE A 84 28.62 -9.75 -15.70
CA ILE A 84 28.12 -9.08 -14.51
C ILE A 84 27.42 -7.79 -14.93
N GLN A 85 26.15 -7.66 -14.53
CA GLN A 85 25.34 -6.46 -14.73
C GLN A 85 24.88 -5.92 -13.39
N VAL A 86 24.84 -4.59 -13.27
CA VAL A 86 24.16 -3.92 -12.14
C VAL A 86 22.87 -3.34 -12.68
N LYS A 87 21.75 -3.79 -12.12
CA LYS A 87 20.42 -3.34 -12.48
C LYS A 87 19.78 -2.62 -11.31
N ARG A 88 19.33 -1.39 -11.53
CA ARG A 88 18.75 -0.57 -10.47
C ARG A 88 17.23 -0.73 -10.47
N THR A 89 16.69 -1.14 -9.33
CA THR A 89 15.25 -1.37 -9.17
C THR A 89 14.73 -0.81 -7.85
N VAL A 90 13.44 -0.99 -7.58
CA VAL A 90 12.74 -0.43 -6.42
C VAL A 90 12.18 -1.56 -5.57
N CYS A 91 12.38 -1.49 -4.26
CA CYS A 91 11.82 -2.41 -3.27
C CYS A 91 10.31 -2.63 -3.48
N THR A 92 9.86 -3.87 -3.32
CA THR A 92 8.49 -4.31 -3.63
C THR A 92 7.61 -4.48 -2.40
N HIS A 93 8.08 -4.11 -1.20
CA HIS A 93 7.33 -4.31 0.04
C HIS A 93 6.41 -3.13 0.38
N CYS A 94 6.93 -2.08 1.04
CA CYS A 94 6.13 -0.93 1.48
C CYS A 94 6.26 0.27 0.53
N SER A 95 5.35 1.23 0.68
CA SER A 95 5.25 2.44 -0.16
C SER A 95 6.35 3.49 0.03
N VAL A 96 7.47 3.20 0.70
CA VAL A 96 8.57 4.17 0.83
C VAL A 96 9.28 4.38 -0.52
N GLY A 97 9.43 3.33 -1.32
CA GLY A 97 10.06 3.41 -2.64
C GLY A 97 11.60 3.43 -2.58
N CYS A 98 12.19 2.58 -1.73
CA CYS A 98 13.64 2.45 -1.60
C CYS A 98 14.27 1.85 -2.87
N ALA A 99 15.36 2.44 -3.35
CA ALA A 99 16.14 1.91 -4.47
C ALA A 99 17.12 0.82 -4.01
N VAL A 100 17.39 -0.15 -4.89
CA VAL A 100 18.39 -1.20 -4.68
C VAL A 100 19.14 -1.47 -5.98
N ASP A 101 20.45 -1.69 -5.89
CA ASP A 101 21.28 -2.12 -7.01
C ASP A 101 21.46 -3.63 -6.96
N ALA A 102 20.81 -4.33 -7.89
CA ALA A 102 20.90 -5.78 -8.03
C ALA A 102 22.08 -6.14 -8.94
N VAL A 103 23.01 -6.93 -8.40
CA VAL A 103 24.16 -7.47 -9.14
C VAL A 103 23.77 -8.84 -9.68
N VAL A 104 23.73 -8.93 -11.00
CA VAL A 104 23.30 -10.10 -11.75
C VAL A 104 24.50 -10.67 -12.50
N GLU A 105 24.83 -11.94 -12.24
CA GLU A 105 25.90 -12.66 -12.93
C GLU A 105 25.28 -13.81 -13.71
N ASN A 106 25.48 -13.83 -15.03
CA ASN A 106 24.94 -14.86 -15.93
C ASN A 106 23.42 -15.08 -15.77
N GLY A 107 22.67 -14.00 -15.55
CA GLY A 107 21.21 -14.03 -15.37
C GLY A 107 20.73 -14.36 -13.95
N ILE A 108 21.64 -14.60 -13.00
CA ILE A 108 21.32 -14.94 -11.60
C ILE A 108 21.60 -13.72 -10.71
N TRP A 109 20.65 -13.35 -9.84
CA TRP A 109 20.84 -12.26 -8.88
C TRP A 109 21.74 -12.69 -7.71
N VAL A 110 23.04 -12.44 -7.80
CA VAL A 110 24.03 -12.95 -6.82
C VAL A 110 24.21 -12.04 -5.60
N ARG A 111 23.98 -10.73 -5.73
CA ARG A 111 24.20 -9.75 -4.66
C ARG A 111 23.30 -8.53 -4.80
N GLN A 112 22.94 -7.89 -3.69
CA GLN A 112 22.28 -6.58 -3.69
C GLN A 112 23.15 -5.54 -2.98
N ASN A 113 23.16 -4.31 -3.48
CA ASN A 113 23.91 -3.20 -2.91
C ASN A 113 23.01 -2.05 -2.48
N PRO A 114 23.36 -1.36 -1.37
CA PRO A 114 22.81 -0.06 -1.02
C PRO A 114 22.96 0.97 -2.14
N VAL A 115 21.91 1.78 -2.33
CA VAL A 115 21.90 2.91 -3.28
C VAL A 115 22.03 4.21 -2.49
N PHE A 116 23.27 4.62 -2.21
CA PHE A 116 23.58 5.79 -1.38
C PHE A 116 23.19 7.11 -2.04
N ASP A 117 23.14 7.15 -3.37
CA ASP A 117 22.72 8.32 -4.14
C ASP A 117 21.20 8.46 -4.27
N SER A 118 20.40 7.49 -3.78
CA SER A 118 18.94 7.63 -3.78
C SER A 118 18.52 8.73 -2.80
N PRO A 119 17.78 9.76 -3.24
CA PRO A 119 17.29 10.79 -2.32
C PRO A 119 16.27 10.23 -1.33
N ILE A 120 15.67 9.06 -1.60
CA ILE A 120 14.66 8.45 -0.73
C ILE A 120 15.29 7.66 0.41
N ASN A 121 16.10 6.64 0.10
CA ASN A 121 16.61 5.75 1.15
C ASN A 121 18.04 6.03 1.58
N LEU A 122 18.83 6.84 0.86
CA LEU A 122 20.20 7.21 1.23
C LEU A 122 21.07 5.99 1.60
N GLY A 123 20.88 4.88 0.88
CA GLY A 123 21.54 3.60 1.13
C GLY A 123 20.93 2.73 2.25
N ALA A 124 19.96 3.24 3.01
CA ALA A 124 19.30 2.47 4.05
C ALA A 124 18.34 1.39 3.49
N HIS A 125 18.21 0.30 4.22
CA HIS A 125 17.19 -0.72 4.03
C HIS A 125 16.63 -1.16 5.40
N CYS A 126 15.34 -1.49 5.44
CA CYS A 126 14.78 -2.27 6.55
C CYS A 126 15.07 -3.77 6.36
N ALA A 127 14.72 -4.61 7.35
CA ALA A 127 14.90 -6.05 7.26
C ALA A 127 14.34 -6.65 5.96
N LYS A 128 13.13 -6.24 5.57
CA LYS A 128 12.49 -6.68 4.32
C LYS A 128 13.29 -6.27 3.08
N GLY A 129 13.66 -4.99 3.00
CA GLY A 129 14.47 -4.46 1.89
C GLY A 129 15.86 -5.09 1.78
N ALA A 130 16.44 -5.52 2.91
CA ALA A 130 17.72 -6.22 2.94
C ALA A 130 17.63 -7.66 2.41
N ALA A 131 16.43 -8.23 2.32
CA ALA A 131 16.19 -9.63 1.95
C ALA A 131 15.60 -9.82 0.54
N LEU A 132 15.56 -8.75 -0.29
CA LEU A 132 14.91 -8.77 -1.61
C LEU A 132 15.49 -9.81 -2.57
N ARG A 133 16.80 -10.03 -2.52
CA ARG A 133 17.48 -11.02 -3.37
C ARG A 133 16.80 -12.39 -3.33
N GLU A 134 16.26 -12.81 -2.18
CA GLU A 134 15.62 -14.12 -2.01
C GLU A 134 14.39 -14.33 -2.91
N HIS A 135 13.78 -13.29 -3.48
CA HIS A 135 12.76 -13.47 -4.52
C HIS A 135 13.27 -14.24 -5.75
N GLY A 136 14.58 -14.16 -6.03
CA GLY A 136 15.25 -14.89 -7.10
C GLY A 136 15.82 -16.26 -6.71
N HIS A 137 15.76 -16.64 -5.43
CA HIS A 137 16.35 -17.91 -4.91
C HIS A 137 15.36 -18.77 -4.11
N GLY A 138 14.23 -18.21 -3.69
CA GLY A 138 13.29 -18.86 -2.80
C GLY A 138 12.67 -20.12 -3.40
N GLU A 139 12.76 -21.24 -2.67
CA GLU A 139 12.23 -22.53 -3.12
C GLU A 139 10.72 -22.70 -2.89
N HIS A 140 10.11 -21.80 -2.12
CA HIS A 140 8.72 -21.80 -1.66
C HIS A 140 7.71 -21.17 -2.64
N ARG A 141 8.16 -20.84 -3.85
CA ARG A 141 7.34 -20.22 -4.90
C ARG A 141 6.52 -21.25 -5.67
N LEU A 142 5.37 -20.82 -6.19
CA LEU A 142 4.63 -21.59 -7.18
C LEU A 142 5.43 -21.65 -8.49
N ARG A 143 5.65 -22.86 -9.02
CA ARG A 143 6.57 -23.09 -10.15
C ARG A 143 5.88 -23.33 -11.50
N TYR A 144 4.65 -23.85 -11.46
CA TYR A 144 3.87 -24.28 -12.61
C TYR A 144 2.37 -24.18 -12.28
N PRO A 145 1.49 -24.09 -13.31
CA PRO A 145 0.05 -24.12 -13.09
C PRO A 145 -0.40 -25.39 -12.37
N MET A 146 -1.36 -25.25 -11.46
CA MET A 146 -1.92 -26.36 -10.69
C MET A 146 -3.43 -26.29 -10.63
N LYS A 147 -4.06 -27.46 -10.48
CA LYS A 147 -5.50 -27.63 -10.25
C LYS A 147 -5.74 -28.45 -8.99
N LEU A 148 -6.75 -28.09 -8.22
CA LEU A 148 -7.18 -28.87 -7.06
C LEU A 148 -8.02 -30.06 -7.53
N ILE A 149 -7.56 -31.27 -7.26
CA ILE A 149 -8.23 -32.54 -7.58
C ILE A 149 -8.26 -33.38 -6.30
N ASN A 150 -9.44 -33.80 -5.86
CA ASN A 150 -9.62 -34.62 -4.65
C ASN A 150 -8.86 -34.10 -3.41
N GLY A 151 -8.91 -32.78 -3.20
CA GLY A 151 -8.26 -32.11 -2.06
C GLY A 151 -6.73 -31.95 -2.19
N LYS A 152 -6.12 -32.29 -3.33
CA LYS A 152 -4.68 -32.13 -3.59
C LYS A 152 -4.41 -31.32 -4.85
N TYR A 153 -3.35 -30.54 -4.84
CA TYR A 153 -2.93 -29.79 -6.02
C TYR A 153 -2.09 -30.65 -6.96
N GLU A 154 -2.54 -30.76 -8.21
CA GLU A 154 -1.86 -31.46 -9.28
C GLU A 154 -1.37 -30.49 -10.35
N ARG A 155 -0.17 -30.74 -10.89
CA ARG A 155 0.39 -29.94 -11.99
C ARG A 155 -0.44 -30.10 -13.25
N ILE A 156 -0.74 -28.99 -13.91
CA ILE A 156 -1.32 -28.96 -15.24
C ILE A 156 -0.49 -28.07 -16.17
N SER A 157 -0.73 -28.16 -17.48
CA SER A 157 -0.09 -27.25 -18.43
C SER A 157 -0.75 -25.86 -18.40
N TRP A 158 -0.02 -24.83 -18.84
CA TRP A 158 -0.59 -23.49 -19.05
C TRP A 158 -1.75 -23.49 -20.05
N GLU A 159 -1.66 -24.27 -21.13
CA GLU A 159 -2.73 -24.35 -22.14
C GLU A 159 -4.00 -24.96 -21.56
N THR A 160 -3.88 -26.05 -20.78
CA THR A 160 -4.99 -26.64 -20.04
C THR A 160 -5.60 -25.63 -19.07
N ALA A 161 -4.77 -24.95 -18.28
CA ALA A 161 -5.24 -23.98 -17.30
C ALA A 161 -6.01 -22.83 -17.95
N LEU A 162 -5.44 -22.20 -18.97
CA LEU A 162 -6.07 -21.06 -19.68
C LEU A 162 -7.37 -21.48 -20.37
N SER A 163 -7.39 -22.65 -21.02
CA SER A 163 -8.58 -23.13 -21.72
C SER A 163 -9.70 -23.52 -20.75
N GLU A 164 -9.41 -24.25 -19.67
CA GLU A 164 -10.43 -24.62 -18.68
C GLU A 164 -10.98 -23.39 -17.93
N ILE A 165 -10.11 -22.47 -17.49
CA ILE A 165 -10.52 -21.25 -16.79
C ILE A 165 -11.41 -20.40 -17.70
N SER A 166 -10.97 -20.14 -18.94
CA SER A 166 -11.69 -19.27 -19.86
C SER A 166 -13.03 -19.87 -20.29
N SER A 167 -13.10 -21.19 -20.51
CA SER A 167 -14.37 -21.89 -20.77
C SER A 167 -15.35 -21.68 -19.62
N ARG A 168 -14.91 -21.94 -18.37
CA ARG A 168 -15.77 -21.75 -17.19
C ARG A 168 -16.21 -20.31 -17.02
N MET A 169 -15.34 -19.34 -17.30
CA MET A 169 -15.72 -17.94 -17.29
C MET A 169 -16.83 -17.64 -18.31
N LEU A 170 -16.71 -18.13 -19.55
CA LEU A 170 -17.71 -17.95 -20.59
C LEU A 170 -19.04 -18.64 -20.22
N ASP A 171 -18.98 -19.82 -19.61
CA ASP A 171 -20.15 -20.54 -19.09
C ASP A 171 -20.86 -19.74 -17.99
N LEU A 172 -20.10 -19.19 -17.03
CA LEU A 172 -20.63 -18.31 -15.99
C LEU A 172 -21.27 -17.05 -16.58
N ARG A 173 -20.61 -16.42 -17.55
CA ARG A 173 -21.15 -15.23 -18.22
C ARG A 173 -22.46 -15.54 -18.93
N LYS A 174 -22.55 -16.69 -19.60
CA LYS A 174 -23.77 -17.15 -20.28
C LYS A 174 -24.89 -17.44 -19.28
N ALA A 175 -24.57 -18.07 -18.14
CA ALA A 175 -25.55 -18.51 -17.17
C ALA A 175 -25.98 -17.41 -16.17
N SER A 176 -25.14 -16.41 -15.92
CA SER A 176 -25.31 -15.48 -14.78
C SER A 176 -24.81 -14.05 -15.05
N GLY A 177 -24.46 -13.73 -16.29
CA GLY A 177 -23.96 -12.41 -16.66
C GLY A 177 -22.50 -12.16 -16.24
N PRO A 178 -21.89 -11.05 -16.70
CA PRO A 178 -20.49 -10.74 -16.43
C PRO A 178 -20.21 -10.39 -14.95
N ASP A 179 -21.20 -9.86 -14.23
CA ASP A 179 -21.08 -9.48 -12.81
C ASP A 179 -21.02 -10.68 -11.86
N SER A 180 -21.26 -11.92 -12.31
CA SER A 180 -21.07 -13.12 -11.49
C SER A 180 -19.59 -13.49 -11.26
N VAL A 181 -18.67 -12.76 -11.90
CA VAL A 181 -17.22 -12.93 -11.73
C VAL A 181 -16.63 -11.70 -11.04
N TYR A 182 -15.84 -11.95 -10.01
CA TYR A 182 -15.12 -10.94 -9.24
C TYR A 182 -13.61 -11.03 -9.48
N ILE A 183 -12.96 -9.90 -9.73
CA ILE A 183 -11.50 -9.83 -9.93
C ILE A 183 -10.85 -9.03 -8.79
N VAL A 184 -10.21 -9.72 -7.85
CA VAL A 184 -9.34 -9.09 -6.84
C VAL A 184 -7.98 -8.83 -7.48
N GLY A 185 -7.63 -7.57 -7.69
CA GLY A 185 -6.33 -7.13 -8.20
C GLY A 185 -5.29 -6.92 -7.10
N SER A 186 -4.11 -6.44 -7.50
CA SER A 186 -2.96 -6.30 -6.60
C SER A 186 -2.39 -4.88 -6.54
N SER A 187 -2.08 -4.42 -5.33
CA SER A 187 -1.19 -3.28 -5.09
C SER A 187 0.30 -3.59 -5.27
N LYS A 188 0.66 -4.84 -5.59
CA LYS A 188 2.01 -5.22 -6.01
C LYS A 188 2.19 -5.11 -7.52
N HIS A 189 1.10 -5.09 -8.29
CA HIS A 189 1.17 -4.81 -9.72
C HIS A 189 1.84 -3.46 -9.91
N ASN A 190 2.72 -3.35 -10.91
CA ASN A 190 3.18 -2.04 -11.36
C ASN A 190 2.00 -1.25 -11.96
N ASN A 191 2.19 0.05 -12.24
CA ASN A 191 1.11 0.91 -12.74
C ASN A 191 0.54 0.37 -14.05
N GLU A 192 1.39 -0.17 -14.93
CA GLU A 192 0.98 -0.70 -16.23
C GLU A 192 0.07 -1.93 -16.09
N GLN A 193 0.44 -2.85 -15.20
CA GLN A 193 -0.35 -4.05 -14.88
C GLN A 193 -1.67 -3.69 -14.19
N SER A 194 -1.64 -2.74 -13.26
CA SER A 194 -2.81 -2.25 -12.51
C SER A 194 -3.85 -1.62 -13.48
N TYR A 195 -3.37 -0.73 -14.35
CA TYR A 195 -4.17 -0.12 -15.42
C TYR A 195 -4.71 -1.16 -16.41
N LEU A 196 -3.86 -2.10 -16.86
CA LEU A 196 -4.26 -3.14 -17.79
C LEU A 196 -5.34 -4.05 -17.19
N LEU A 197 -5.26 -4.36 -15.88
CA LEU A 197 -6.29 -5.13 -15.18
C LEU A 197 -7.62 -4.39 -15.11
N ARG A 198 -7.60 -3.07 -14.86
CA ARG A 198 -8.83 -2.24 -14.91
C ARG A 198 -9.45 -2.22 -16.31
N LYS A 199 -8.62 -2.08 -17.35
CA LYS A 199 -9.04 -2.15 -18.76
C LYS A 199 -9.61 -3.54 -19.10
N TRP A 200 -8.93 -4.60 -18.66
CA TRP A 200 -9.36 -5.99 -18.84
C TRP A 200 -10.71 -6.25 -18.17
N ALA A 201 -10.91 -5.82 -16.93
CA ALA A 201 -12.20 -5.95 -16.23
C ALA A 201 -13.32 -5.15 -16.92
N SER A 202 -12.99 -3.96 -17.44
CA SER A 202 -13.92 -3.16 -18.26
C SER A 202 -14.34 -3.90 -19.53
N PHE A 203 -13.38 -4.57 -20.17
CA PHE A 203 -13.63 -5.34 -21.39
C PHE A 203 -14.33 -6.64 -21.06
N TRP A 204 -14.13 -7.24 -19.89
CA TRP A 204 -14.98 -8.33 -19.43
C TRP A 204 -16.44 -7.88 -19.31
N GLY A 205 -16.69 -6.65 -18.87
CA GLY A 205 -18.02 -6.03 -18.77
C GLY A 205 -18.56 -6.01 -17.35
N SER A 206 -17.67 -5.81 -16.36
CA SER A 206 -18.03 -5.80 -14.94
C SER A 206 -17.23 -4.74 -14.18
N ASN A 207 -17.86 -4.16 -13.15
CA ASN A 207 -17.18 -3.32 -12.17
C ASN A 207 -16.89 -4.07 -10.85
N ASN A 208 -17.18 -5.38 -10.77
CA ASN A 208 -16.77 -6.26 -9.67
C ASN A 208 -15.26 -6.54 -9.72
N CYS A 209 -14.49 -5.49 -9.47
CA CYS A 209 -13.04 -5.52 -9.35
C CYS A 209 -12.60 -4.52 -8.28
N ASP A 210 -11.61 -4.90 -7.48
CA ASP A 210 -11.08 -4.05 -6.41
C ASP A 210 -9.69 -4.55 -6.03
N HIS A 211 -8.99 -3.82 -5.16
CA HIS A 211 -7.65 -4.17 -4.72
C HIS A 211 -7.40 -3.70 -3.28
N GLN A 212 -6.17 -3.86 -2.77
CA GLN A 212 -5.84 -3.67 -1.35
C GLN A 212 -6.13 -2.25 -0.83
N ALA A 213 -6.23 -1.22 -1.68
CA ALA A 213 -6.63 0.10 -1.22
C ALA A 213 -7.96 0.08 -0.47
N ARG A 214 -8.92 -0.76 -0.88
CA ARG A 214 -10.19 -0.96 -0.16
C ARG A 214 -10.01 -1.25 1.31
N ILE A 215 -9.09 -2.15 1.64
CA ILE A 215 -8.76 -2.61 2.98
C ILE A 215 -7.55 -1.89 3.58
N CYS A 216 -7.07 -0.82 2.96
CA CYS A 216 -5.91 -0.03 3.41
C CYS A 216 -6.19 1.47 3.51
N HIS A 217 -6.42 2.18 2.40
CA HIS A 217 -6.53 3.63 2.35
C HIS A 217 -7.79 4.18 1.63
N SER A 218 -8.79 3.36 1.33
CA SER A 218 -10.03 3.85 0.67
C SER A 218 -10.69 5.00 1.44
N THR A 219 -10.73 4.93 2.77
CA THR A 219 -11.23 6.02 3.64
C THR A 219 -10.38 7.29 3.57
N THR A 220 -9.06 7.15 3.42
CA THR A 220 -8.17 8.29 3.12
C THR A 220 -8.54 8.91 1.79
N VAL A 221 -8.65 8.10 0.72
CA VAL A 221 -8.96 8.61 -0.62
C VAL A 221 -10.25 9.40 -0.60
N ALA A 222 -11.32 8.82 -0.04
CA ALA A 222 -12.61 9.48 0.07
C ALA A 222 -12.54 10.72 0.97
N GLY A 223 -12.10 10.58 2.22
CA GLY A 223 -12.12 11.68 3.20
C GLY A 223 -11.24 12.86 2.81
N VAL A 224 -10.02 12.59 2.34
CA VAL A 224 -9.05 13.63 1.97
C VAL A 224 -9.42 14.30 0.65
N ALA A 225 -9.81 13.55 -0.38
CA ALA A 225 -10.25 14.15 -1.65
C ALA A 225 -11.50 15.02 -1.44
N ASN A 226 -12.40 14.58 -0.55
CA ASN A 226 -13.56 15.36 -0.19
C ASN A 226 -13.22 16.54 0.74
N THR A 227 -12.01 16.69 1.26
CA THR A 227 -11.61 17.87 2.05
C THR A 227 -10.77 18.86 1.22
N TRP A 228 -9.81 18.36 0.43
CA TRP A 228 -8.79 19.18 -0.28
C TRP A 228 -8.81 19.05 -1.80
N GLY A 229 -9.51 18.07 -2.35
CA GLY A 229 -9.61 17.82 -3.79
C GLY A 229 -8.83 16.60 -4.31
N TYR A 230 -7.76 16.15 -3.62
CA TYR A 230 -7.04 14.91 -3.92
C TYR A 230 -6.89 14.01 -2.71
N GLY A 231 -7.04 12.71 -2.92
CA GLY A 231 -7.02 11.69 -1.87
C GLY A 231 -5.63 11.21 -1.46
N ALA A 232 -4.58 12.00 -1.65
CA ALA A 232 -3.18 11.58 -1.58
C ALA A 232 -2.38 12.22 -0.43
N MET A 233 -1.20 11.69 -0.13
CA MET A 233 -0.22 12.33 0.75
C MET A 233 0.14 13.71 0.21
N THR A 234 0.12 14.76 1.02
CA THR A 234 0.27 16.13 0.51
C THR A 234 1.72 16.52 0.27
N ASN A 235 2.68 15.97 1.02
CA ASN A 235 4.10 16.32 0.94
C ASN A 235 4.93 15.07 0.59
N SER A 236 6.21 15.07 0.94
CA SER A 236 7.12 13.94 0.76
C SER A 236 7.83 13.56 2.05
N PHE A 237 8.38 12.33 2.11
CA PHE A 237 9.21 11.92 3.25
C PHE A 237 10.38 12.88 3.45
N ASN A 238 10.99 13.34 2.36
CA ASN A 238 12.12 14.27 2.35
C ASN A 238 11.75 15.62 2.96
N ASP A 239 10.59 16.16 2.58
CA ASP A 239 10.08 17.45 3.06
C ASP A 239 9.78 17.43 4.57
N MET A 240 9.54 16.25 5.17
CA MET A 240 9.37 16.11 6.61
C MET A 240 10.61 16.58 7.41
N GLN A 241 11.79 16.65 6.79
CA GLN A 241 12.98 17.24 7.40
C GLN A 241 12.82 18.73 7.75
N ASN A 242 11.83 19.42 7.17
CA ASN A 242 11.50 20.81 7.49
C ASN A 242 10.49 20.96 8.64
N SER A 243 9.92 19.87 9.14
CA SER A 243 8.89 19.92 10.19
C SER A 243 9.45 20.48 11.50
N LYS A 244 8.62 21.19 12.26
CA LYS A 244 8.92 21.64 13.64
C LYS A 244 8.17 20.84 14.69
N CYS A 245 7.05 20.22 14.31
CA CYS A 245 6.39 19.20 15.10
C CYS A 245 5.75 18.15 14.20
N ALA A 246 5.70 16.90 14.64
CA ALA A 246 5.06 15.79 13.96
C ALA A 246 4.15 15.02 14.91
N LEU A 247 2.87 14.86 14.52
CA LEU A 247 1.90 14.03 15.22
C LEU A 247 1.71 12.73 14.45
N TYR A 248 2.16 11.63 15.04
CA TYR A 248 1.87 10.28 14.57
C TYR A 248 0.64 9.76 15.30
N ILE A 249 -0.50 9.71 14.62
CA ILE A 249 -1.75 9.17 15.15
C ILE A 249 -2.29 8.14 14.16
N GLY A 250 -2.48 6.91 14.64
CA GLY A 250 -2.79 5.76 13.79
C GLY A 250 -1.67 5.39 12.80
N SER A 251 -0.41 5.66 13.15
CA SER A 251 0.78 5.26 12.40
C SER A 251 1.87 4.69 13.31
N ASN A 252 2.41 3.53 12.92
CA ASN A 252 3.59 2.92 13.53
C ASN A 252 4.72 2.82 12.49
N ALA A 253 5.23 3.96 12.05
CA ALA A 253 6.18 4.06 10.95
C ALA A 253 7.51 3.34 11.20
N ALA A 254 7.98 3.20 12.44
CA ALA A 254 9.19 2.44 12.75
C ALA A 254 9.08 0.94 12.41
N GLU A 255 7.87 0.40 12.27
CA GLU A 255 7.62 -0.99 11.86
C GLU A 255 7.06 -1.07 10.43
N ALA A 256 6.09 -0.22 10.11
CA ALA A 256 5.40 -0.24 8.82
C ALA A 256 6.19 0.46 7.69
N HIS A 257 6.99 1.49 8.02
CA HIS A 257 7.73 2.34 7.07
C HIS A 257 9.14 2.70 7.57
N PRO A 258 9.98 1.75 7.97
CA PRO A 258 11.14 2.07 8.82
C PRO A 258 12.11 3.07 8.19
N VAL A 259 12.29 3.01 6.86
CA VAL A 259 13.19 3.92 6.14
C VAL A 259 12.63 5.35 6.09
N SER A 260 11.30 5.55 6.16
CA SER A 260 10.73 6.91 6.27
C SER A 260 11.14 7.62 7.56
N MET A 261 11.43 6.84 8.63
CA MET A 261 11.89 7.41 9.90
C MET A 261 13.26 8.06 9.77
N LEU A 262 14.06 7.74 8.76
CA LEU A 262 15.33 8.43 8.49
C LEU A 262 15.13 9.95 8.40
N HIS A 263 14.11 10.37 7.64
CA HIS A 263 13.84 11.80 7.44
C HIS A 263 13.24 12.47 8.67
N MET A 264 12.33 11.78 9.37
CA MET A 264 11.74 12.32 10.60
C MET A 264 12.78 12.41 11.73
N LEU A 265 13.62 11.39 11.90
CA LEU A 265 14.65 11.40 12.92
C LEU A 265 15.70 12.48 12.65
N HIS A 266 16.04 12.75 11.39
CA HIS A 266 16.87 13.90 11.03
C HIS A 266 16.21 15.25 11.40
N SER A 267 14.89 15.37 11.19
CA SER A 267 14.13 16.54 11.64
C SER A 267 14.18 16.67 13.17
N LYS A 268 14.06 15.56 13.90
CA LYS A 268 14.12 15.53 15.37
C LYS A 268 15.50 15.93 15.90
N GLU A 269 16.58 15.45 15.30
CA GLU A 269 17.95 15.84 15.62
C GLU A 269 18.19 17.36 15.45
N THR A 270 17.39 18.02 14.60
CA THR A 270 17.44 19.47 14.35
C THR A 270 16.36 20.27 15.09
N GLY A 271 15.67 19.63 16.05
CA GLY A 271 14.77 20.30 17.00
C GLY A 271 13.27 20.05 16.79
N CYS A 272 12.86 19.25 15.80
CA CYS A 272 11.46 18.88 15.62
C CYS A 272 10.93 18.06 16.80
N LYS A 273 9.74 18.41 17.30
CA LYS A 273 9.03 17.64 18.31
C LYS A 273 8.24 16.49 17.68
N MET A 274 8.20 15.34 18.34
CA MET A 274 7.47 14.17 17.86
C MET A 274 6.50 13.65 18.91
N ILE A 275 5.22 13.64 18.57
CA ILE A 275 4.13 13.11 19.39
C ILE A 275 3.64 11.81 18.76
N VAL A 276 3.48 10.75 19.54
CA VAL A 276 2.88 9.47 19.12
C VAL A 276 1.64 9.19 19.94
N VAL A 277 0.52 9.04 19.24
CA VAL A 277 -0.81 8.76 19.82
C VAL A 277 -1.26 7.40 19.29
N ASP A 278 -1.17 6.38 20.14
CA ASP A 278 -1.40 4.98 19.77
C ASP A 278 -1.92 4.20 21.00
N PRO A 279 -2.88 3.26 20.85
CA PRO A 279 -3.31 2.40 21.96
C PRO A 279 -2.16 1.60 22.58
N ARG A 280 -1.04 1.44 21.87
CA ARG A 280 0.16 0.72 22.31
C ARG A 280 1.39 1.60 22.39
N PHE A 281 2.29 1.26 23.32
CA PHE A 281 3.64 1.77 23.29
C PHE A 281 4.45 1.05 22.20
N THR A 282 4.47 1.62 20.98
CA THR A 282 5.10 1.02 19.80
C THR A 282 6.59 1.33 19.67
N ARG A 283 7.28 0.70 18.70
CA ARG A 283 8.66 1.09 18.35
C ARG A 283 8.76 2.54 17.84
N THR A 284 7.66 3.09 17.30
CA THR A 284 7.57 4.51 16.94
C THR A 284 7.43 5.39 18.19
N ALA A 285 6.59 4.98 19.17
CA ALA A 285 6.46 5.68 20.45
C ALA A 285 7.79 5.77 21.20
N ALA A 286 8.64 4.73 21.11
CA ALA A 286 9.99 4.74 21.67
C ALA A 286 10.93 5.81 21.07
N LYS A 287 10.54 6.47 19.98
CA LYS A 287 11.26 7.59 19.36
C LYS A 287 10.59 8.95 19.60
N ALA A 288 9.40 8.96 20.21
CA ALA A 288 8.64 10.18 20.47
C ALA A 288 9.27 11.00 21.59
N ASP A 289 8.99 12.30 21.59
CA ASP A 289 9.12 13.14 22.79
C ASP A 289 7.93 12.88 23.73
N GLU A 290 6.75 12.67 23.16
CA GLU A 290 5.52 12.41 23.90
C GLU A 290 4.78 11.19 23.35
N TYR A 291 4.49 10.24 24.24
CA TYR A 291 3.56 9.13 23.97
C TYR A 291 2.24 9.35 24.71
N ILE A 292 1.14 9.28 23.99
CA ILE A 292 -0.22 9.38 24.52
C ILE A 292 -0.98 8.12 24.14
N ARG A 293 -1.47 7.39 25.14
CA ARG A 293 -2.35 6.24 24.93
C ARG A 293 -3.78 6.72 24.79
N LEU A 294 -4.44 6.35 23.70
CA LEU A 294 -5.89 6.52 23.52
C LEU A 294 -6.59 5.16 23.46
N ARG A 295 -7.90 5.14 23.72
CA ARG A 295 -8.73 3.98 23.42
C ARG A 295 -8.90 3.82 21.89
N SER A 296 -8.78 2.60 21.37
CA SER A 296 -8.95 2.37 19.93
C SER A 296 -10.36 2.77 19.46
N GLY A 297 -10.45 3.43 18.30
CA GLY A 297 -11.72 3.94 17.75
C GLY A 297 -12.18 5.29 18.33
N SER A 298 -11.38 5.96 19.17
CA SER A 298 -11.71 7.25 19.79
C SER A 298 -10.81 8.41 19.32
N ASP A 299 -10.31 8.32 18.09
CA ASP A 299 -9.44 9.33 17.47
C ASP A 299 -10.12 10.70 17.31
N ILE A 300 -11.41 10.74 16.93
CA ILE A 300 -12.15 12.00 16.73
C ILE A 300 -12.23 12.81 18.03
N PRO A 301 -12.67 12.24 19.18
CA PRO A 301 -12.63 12.93 20.46
C PRO A 301 -11.26 13.54 20.78
N PHE A 302 -10.16 12.80 20.56
CA PHE A 302 -8.81 13.32 20.81
C PHE A 302 -8.47 14.49 19.88
N LEU A 303 -8.67 14.34 18.57
CA LEU A 303 -8.37 15.37 17.57
C LEU A 303 -9.24 16.63 17.76
N PHE A 304 -10.52 16.46 18.11
CA PHE A 304 -11.43 17.57 18.37
C PHE A 304 -11.16 18.21 19.73
N GLY A 305 -10.68 17.45 20.73
CA GLY A 305 -10.14 18.00 21.96
C GLY A 305 -8.91 18.88 21.72
N MET A 306 -8.03 18.50 20.80
CA MET A 306 -6.93 19.40 20.39
C MET A 306 -7.46 20.68 19.74
N LEU A 307 -8.43 20.57 18.83
CA LEU A 307 -9.09 21.74 18.22
C LEU A 307 -9.79 22.62 19.25
N TYR A 308 -10.40 22.04 20.29
CA TYR A 308 -11.01 22.78 21.39
C TYR A 308 -9.99 23.73 22.02
N HIS A 309 -8.80 23.22 22.37
CA HIS A 309 -7.74 24.05 22.94
C HIS A 309 -7.17 25.05 21.93
N ILE A 310 -6.99 24.67 20.67
CA ILE A 310 -6.51 25.59 19.62
C ILE A 310 -7.46 26.79 19.51
N PHE A 311 -8.76 26.55 19.37
CA PHE A 311 -9.76 27.60 19.22
C PHE A 311 -9.98 28.45 20.48
N LYS A 312 -9.94 27.82 21.67
CA LYS A 312 -10.10 28.53 22.95
C LYS A 312 -8.93 29.48 23.23
N ASN A 313 -7.72 29.13 22.79
CA ASN A 313 -6.52 29.95 22.96
C ASN A 313 -6.22 30.87 21.77
N GLY A 314 -7.01 30.82 20.69
CA GLY A 314 -6.80 31.65 19.51
C GLY A 314 -5.54 31.27 18.70
N TRP A 315 -5.13 30.00 18.76
CA TRP A 315 -3.93 29.48 18.07
C TRP A 315 -4.17 29.12 16.61
N GLU A 316 -5.42 29.17 16.14
CA GLU A 316 -5.75 28.92 14.74
C GLU A 316 -5.16 29.97 13.79
N ASP A 317 -4.85 29.57 12.55
CA ASP A 317 -4.42 30.47 11.49
C ASP A 317 -5.64 31.16 10.85
N LYS A 318 -6.04 32.29 11.43
CA LYS A 318 -7.23 33.03 11.01
C LYS A 318 -7.17 33.48 9.55
N LYS A 319 -5.99 33.90 9.06
CA LYS A 319 -5.82 34.34 7.67
C LYS A 319 -5.96 33.15 6.73
N TYR A 320 -5.28 32.05 7.01
CA TYR A 320 -5.38 30.84 6.19
C TYR A 320 -6.81 30.32 6.12
N ILE A 321 -7.51 30.28 7.27
CA ILE A 321 -8.90 29.83 7.35
C ILE A 321 -9.79 30.72 6.47
N ASN A 322 -9.70 32.04 6.61
CA ASN A 322 -10.46 32.99 5.81
C ASN A 322 -10.24 32.74 4.31
N ASP A 323 -8.97 32.69 3.91
CA ASP A 323 -8.57 32.71 2.51
C ASP A 323 -8.86 31.39 1.79
N ARG A 324 -8.73 30.26 2.50
CA ARG A 324 -8.59 28.94 1.89
C ARG A 324 -9.51 27.87 2.46
N VAL A 325 -10.36 28.16 3.45
CA VAL A 325 -11.18 27.14 4.13
C VAL A 325 -12.65 27.52 4.22
N TYR A 326 -13.52 26.63 3.76
CA TYR A 326 -14.97 26.73 3.89
C TYR A 326 -15.48 25.94 5.11
N GLY A 327 -16.33 26.57 5.93
CA GLY A 327 -17.10 25.92 6.99
C GLY A 327 -16.36 25.69 8.32
N MET A 328 -15.21 26.33 8.55
CA MET A 328 -14.45 26.19 9.80
C MET A 328 -15.17 26.82 11.01
N ASP A 329 -16.00 27.84 10.77
CA ASP A 329 -16.90 28.44 11.76
C ASP A 329 -17.86 27.40 12.36
N LYS A 330 -18.46 26.55 11.50
CA LYS A 330 -19.34 25.45 11.92
C LYS A 330 -18.58 24.39 12.72
N ILE A 331 -17.36 24.06 12.29
CA ILE A 331 -16.47 23.17 13.06
C ILE A 331 -16.18 23.75 14.44
N LYS A 332 -15.78 25.03 14.52
CA LYS A 332 -15.44 25.69 15.78
C LYS A 332 -16.63 25.70 16.73
N ALA A 333 -17.82 26.05 16.24
CA ALA A 333 -19.05 26.02 17.04
C ALA A 333 -19.34 24.62 17.60
N GLU A 334 -19.23 23.60 16.75
CA GLU A 334 -19.48 22.22 17.16
C GLU A 334 -18.44 21.69 18.17
N VAL A 335 -17.16 21.92 17.91
CA VAL A 335 -16.06 21.50 18.78
C VAL A 335 -16.17 22.12 20.15
N LEU A 336 -16.41 23.44 20.23
CA LEU A 336 -16.53 24.15 21.50
C LEU A 336 -17.78 23.73 22.30
N ALA A 337 -18.84 23.31 21.62
CA ALA A 337 -20.08 22.88 22.26
C ALA A 337 -20.03 21.42 22.76
N LYS A 338 -19.41 20.51 22.00
CA LYS A 338 -19.50 19.06 22.27
C LYS A 338 -18.25 18.44 22.91
N TRP A 339 -17.06 18.97 22.60
CA TRP A 339 -15.79 18.32 22.93
C TRP A 339 -15.01 19.10 23.98
N THR A 340 -15.70 19.41 25.09
CA THR A 340 -15.06 19.91 26.30
C THR A 340 -14.11 18.87 26.90
N PRO A 341 -13.11 19.28 27.71
CA PRO A 341 -12.10 18.36 28.23
C PRO A 341 -12.65 17.12 28.95
N ASP A 342 -13.73 17.28 29.72
CA ASP A 342 -14.42 16.17 30.40
C ASP A 342 -15.03 15.16 29.41
N LYS A 343 -15.58 15.63 28.28
CA LYS A 343 -16.15 14.78 27.23
C LYS A 343 -15.08 14.06 26.42
N VAL A 344 -13.95 14.71 26.21
CA VAL A 344 -12.78 14.10 25.57
C VAL A 344 -12.25 12.98 26.46
N GLU A 345 -12.01 13.25 27.74
CA GLU A 345 -11.52 12.26 28.70
C GLU A 345 -12.50 11.09 28.85
N GLU A 346 -13.81 11.36 28.95
CA GLU A 346 -14.86 10.35 28.99
C GLU A 346 -14.82 9.40 27.77
N ALA A 347 -14.67 9.96 26.56
CA ALA A 347 -14.75 9.20 25.32
C ALA A 347 -13.44 8.44 25.00
N CYS A 348 -12.28 9.08 25.11
CA CYS A 348 -11.01 8.50 24.66
C CYS A 348 -10.06 8.06 25.79
N GLY A 349 -10.36 8.44 27.04
CA GLY A 349 -9.54 8.11 28.21
C GLY A 349 -8.27 8.95 28.35
N VAL A 350 -8.14 10.04 27.59
CA VAL A 350 -6.97 10.92 27.64
C VAL A 350 -7.26 12.15 28.50
N PRO A 351 -6.53 12.38 29.60
CA PRO A 351 -6.74 13.55 30.45
C PRO A 351 -6.46 14.88 29.73
N GLU A 352 -7.20 15.93 30.11
CA GLU A 352 -7.08 17.28 29.52
C GLU A 352 -5.63 17.74 29.37
N ALA A 353 -4.82 17.58 30.42
CA ALA A 353 -3.44 18.04 30.43
C ALA A 353 -2.60 17.47 29.27
N ARG A 354 -2.84 16.21 28.86
CA ARG A 354 -2.11 15.59 27.74
C ARG A 354 -2.64 16.06 26.38
N VAL A 355 -3.95 16.28 26.27
CA VAL A 355 -4.57 16.83 25.04
C VAL A 355 -4.14 18.28 24.82
N TYR A 356 -4.19 19.10 25.87
CA TYR A 356 -3.71 20.48 25.86
C TYR A 356 -2.23 20.55 25.45
N MET A 357 -1.37 19.74 26.08
CA MET A 357 0.06 19.68 25.74
C MET A 357 0.29 19.32 24.26
N ALA A 358 -0.43 18.33 23.73
CA ALA A 358 -0.31 17.97 22.32
C ALA A 358 -0.75 19.12 21.39
N ALA A 359 -1.88 19.77 21.71
CA ALA A 359 -2.39 20.92 20.96
C ALA A 359 -1.42 22.10 20.98
N GLU A 360 -0.90 22.43 22.16
CA GLU A 360 0.08 23.50 22.37
C GLU A 360 1.38 23.22 21.61
N MET A 361 1.89 21.99 21.71
CA MET A 361 3.13 21.60 21.04
C MET A 361 3.01 21.73 19.52
N MET A 362 1.89 21.30 18.92
CA MET A 362 1.67 21.50 17.49
C MET A 362 1.48 22.97 17.12
N ALA A 363 0.69 23.72 17.87
CA ALA A 363 0.40 25.12 17.60
C ALA A 363 1.64 26.03 17.70
N LYS A 364 2.50 25.79 18.69
CA LYS A 364 3.70 26.61 18.95
C LYS A 364 4.92 26.20 18.12
N ASN A 365 4.89 25.02 17.49
CA ASN A 365 5.99 24.52 16.65
C ASN A 365 5.50 24.30 15.21
N ARG A 366 5.17 25.40 14.52
CA ARG A 366 4.76 25.41 13.11
C ARG A 366 5.95 25.67 12.17
N PRO A 367 5.98 25.11 10.95
CA PRO A 367 4.99 24.18 10.40
C PRO A 367 5.03 22.82 11.10
N SER A 368 3.85 22.26 11.33
CA SER A 368 3.69 20.92 11.92
C SER A 368 2.99 19.98 10.95
N THR A 369 3.27 18.67 11.06
CA THR A 369 2.71 17.64 10.18
C THR A 369 1.94 16.57 10.95
N VAL A 370 0.93 15.97 10.31
CA VAL A 370 0.21 14.80 10.83
C VAL A 370 0.51 13.59 9.95
N VAL A 371 0.87 12.48 10.60
CA VAL A 371 1.22 11.20 9.96
C VAL A 371 0.24 10.13 10.40
N TRP A 372 -0.44 9.50 9.45
CA TRP A 372 -1.28 8.33 9.71
C TRP A 372 -1.10 7.24 8.66
N CYS A 373 -1.57 6.04 9.01
CA CYS A 373 -1.73 4.90 8.12
C CYS A 373 -3.03 4.17 8.52
N MET A 374 -2.95 2.86 8.75
CA MET A 374 -4.13 2.02 8.97
C MET A 374 -4.77 2.16 10.34
N GLY A 375 -4.07 2.76 11.31
CA GLY A 375 -4.63 2.97 12.64
C GLY A 375 -5.80 3.94 12.62
N GLN A 376 -5.89 4.84 11.63
CA GLN A 376 -7.06 5.70 11.44
C GLN A 376 -8.06 5.15 10.43
N THR A 377 -7.57 4.49 9.37
CA THR A 377 -8.43 4.16 8.22
C THR A 377 -9.36 2.97 8.47
N GLN A 378 -8.94 1.98 9.26
CA GLN A 378 -9.62 0.68 9.41
C GLN A 378 -10.63 0.66 10.56
N HIS A 379 -11.62 1.54 10.47
CA HIS A 379 -12.75 1.72 11.38
C HIS A 379 -14.05 1.90 10.59
N THR A 380 -15.19 1.61 11.21
CA THR A 380 -16.54 1.94 10.69
C THR A 380 -16.76 3.44 10.46
N THR A 381 -15.93 4.27 11.11
CA THR A 381 -15.88 5.73 10.95
C THR A 381 -14.55 6.24 10.37
N GLY A 382 -13.78 5.38 9.70
CA GLY A 382 -12.44 5.71 9.23
C GLY A 382 -12.38 6.97 8.34
N ASN A 383 -13.39 7.19 7.48
CA ASN A 383 -13.48 8.40 6.67
C ASN A 383 -13.64 9.69 7.51
N ALA A 384 -14.34 9.61 8.64
CA ALA A 384 -14.55 10.73 9.56
C ALA A 384 -13.29 11.01 10.39
N ILE A 385 -12.59 9.95 10.84
CA ILE A 385 -11.32 10.07 11.56
C ILE A 385 -10.27 10.80 10.72
N VAL A 386 -10.04 10.36 9.48
CA VAL A 386 -9.04 11.01 8.62
C VAL A 386 -9.41 12.47 8.31
N ARG A 387 -10.72 12.78 8.20
CA ARG A 387 -11.20 14.16 8.03
C ARG A 387 -10.94 15.01 9.26
N ALA A 388 -11.06 14.47 10.47
CA ALA A 388 -10.69 15.20 11.70
C ALA A 388 -9.19 15.57 11.69
N SER A 389 -8.31 14.67 11.27
CA SER A 389 -6.88 14.96 11.07
C SER A 389 -6.66 16.05 10.02
N CYS A 390 -7.46 16.05 8.94
CA CYS A 390 -7.39 17.07 7.91
C CYS A 390 -7.81 18.45 8.42
N ILE A 391 -8.91 18.51 9.17
CA ILE A 391 -9.45 19.75 9.75
C ILE A 391 -8.47 20.36 10.76
N LEU A 392 -7.81 19.53 11.57
CA LEU A 392 -6.73 19.99 12.46
C LEU A 392 -5.63 20.75 11.69
N GLN A 393 -5.19 20.20 10.56
CA GLN A 393 -4.15 20.84 9.74
C GLN A 393 -4.63 22.06 8.97
N LEU A 394 -5.92 22.14 8.63
CA LEU A 394 -6.52 23.36 8.09
C LEU A 394 -6.63 24.46 9.14
N ALA A 395 -7.02 24.12 10.38
CA ALA A 395 -7.09 25.08 11.48
C ALA A 395 -5.71 25.67 11.82
N LEU A 396 -4.66 24.86 11.71
CA LEU A 396 -3.27 25.29 11.91
C LEU A 396 -2.60 25.79 10.62
N GLY A 397 -3.31 25.98 9.50
CA GLY A 397 -2.76 26.52 8.25
C GLY A 397 -1.52 25.80 7.72
N ASN A 398 -1.43 24.47 7.91
CA ASN A 398 -0.24 23.69 7.60
C ASN A 398 -0.29 23.02 6.21
N ILE A 399 -1.45 22.99 5.54
CA ILE A 399 -1.58 22.37 4.21
C ILE A 399 -1.04 23.33 3.13
N GLY A 400 -0.18 22.81 2.24
CA GLY A 400 0.53 23.64 1.25
C GLY A 400 1.80 24.29 1.78
N VAL A 401 2.32 23.83 2.91
CA VAL A 401 3.52 24.38 3.57
C VAL A 401 4.61 23.31 3.63
N SER A 402 5.87 23.68 3.32
CA SER A 402 7.04 22.80 3.48
C SER A 402 7.27 22.48 4.96
N GLY A 403 7.45 21.20 5.29
CA GLY A 403 7.49 20.70 6.67
C GLY A 403 6.11 20.59 7.35
N GLY A 404 5.04 20.94 6.64
CA GLY A 404 3.66 20.86 7.12
C GLY A 404 2.91 19.65 6.57
N GLY A 405 1.69 19.91 6.12
CA GLY A 405 0.89 18.96 5.38
C GLY A 405 0.42 17.75 6.18
N THR A 406 -0.07 16.75 5.46
CA THR A 406 -0.35 15.44 6.00
C THR A 406 0.43 14.38 5.24
N ASN A 407 1.29 13.70 5.98
CA ASN A 407 2.19 12.69 5.47
C ASN A 407 1.53 11.32 5.62
N ILE A 408 0.72 10.97 4.63
CA ILE A 408 -0.16 9.81 4.68
C ILE A 408 0.56 8.58 4.15
N PHE A 409 1.14 7.79 5.05
CA PHE A 409 1.97 6.67 4.69
C PHE A 409 1.12 5.50 4.19
N ARG A 410 1.24 5.22 2.89
CA ARG A 410 0.53 4.16 2.18
C ARG A 410 0.96 2.75 2.60
N GLY A 411 0.24 1.71 2.21
CA GLY A 411 0.56 0.31 2.57
C GLY A 411 1.65 -0.30 1.67
N HIS A 412 1.19 -1.10 0.71
CA HIS A 412 2.05 -1.76 -0.29
C HIS A 412 2.83 -0.76 -1.14
N ASP A 413 3.94 -1.21 -1.70
CA ASP A 413 4.82 -0.49 -2.62
C ASP A 413 4.10 0.32 -3.70
N ASN A 414 3.08 -0.24 -4.34
CA ASN A 414 2.32 0.44 -5.40
C ASN A 414 0.84 0.67 -5.06
N VAL A 415 0.42 0.67 -3.78
CA VAL A 415 -1.01 0.92 -3.48
C VAL A 415 -1.45 2.32 -3.93
N GLN A 416 -0.55 3.30 -3.94
CA GLN A 416 -0.85 4.62 -4.51
C GLN A 416 -1.16 4.50 -6.01
N GLY A 417 -0.25 3.88 -6.76
CA GLY A 417 -0.40 3.71 -8.21
C GLY A 417 -1.59 2.86 -8.61
N ALA A 418 -1.79 1.71 -7.97
CA ALA A 418 -2.97 0.86 -8.18
C ALA A 418 -4.28 1.59 -7.85
N THR A 419 -4.28 2.50 -6.86
CA THR A 419 -5.44 3.38 -6.62
C THR A 419 -5.60 4.40 -7.75
N ASP A 420 -4.50 5.00 -8.21
CA ASP A 420 -4.49 6.03 -9.23
C ASP A 420 -4.99 5.53 -10.58
N VAL A 421 -4.69 4.28 -10.96
CA VAL A 421 -5.04 3.72 -12.28
C VAL A 421 -5.99 2.51 -12.24
N GLY A 422 -6.39 2.04 -11.06
CA GLY A 422 -7.28 0.89 -10.86
C GLY A 422 -6.53 -0.45 -10.77
N PRO A 423 -7.25 -1.58 -10.55
CA PRO A 423 -8.70 -1.71 -10.63
C PRO A 423 -9.42 -1.16 -9.40
N ASN A 424 -10.34 -0.23 -9.63
CA ASN A 424 -11.25 0.33 -8.63
C ASN A 424 -12.71 -0.03 -8.99
N PRO A 425 -13.55 -0.36 -8.01
CA PRO A 425 -14.94 -0.74 -8.27
C PRO A 425 -15.85 0.44 -8.62
N ASP A 426 -15.45 1.68 -8.30
CA ASP A 426 -16.25 2.90 -8.39
C ASP A 426 -15.68 3.95 -9.36
N SER A 427 -14.56 3.66 -10.01
CA SER A 427 -13.88 4.60 -10.89
C SER A 427 -13.12 3.94 -12.03
N LEU A 428 -12.87 4.76 -13.06
CA LEU A 428 -11.91 4.54 -14.12
C LEU A 428 -10.55 5.14 -13.73
N PRO A 429 -9.46 4.77 -14.45
CA PRO A 429 -8.13 5.30 -14.18
C PRO A 429 -8.12 6.82 -14.07
N GLY A 430 -7.29 7.39 -13.21
CA GLY A 430 -7.27 8.81 -12.91
C GLY A 430 -8.47 9.30 -12.10
N TYR A 431 -9.17 8.45 -11.34
CA TYR A 431 -10.35 8.85 -10.55
C TYR A 431 -11.48 9.47 -11.40
N TYR A 432 -11.61 9.06 -12.66
CA TYR A 432 -12.81 9.41 -13.43
C TYR A 432 -13.97 8.55 -12.93
N GLY A 433 -15.15 9.14 -12.71
CA GLY A 433 -16.32 8.38 -12.29
C GLY A 433 -16.81 7.41 -13.37
N LEU A 434 -17.75 6.53 -13.03
CA LEU A 434 -18.38 5.58 -13.96
C LEU A 434 -19.49 6.23 -14.83
N ALA A 435 -19.33 7.50 -15.17
CA ALA A 435 -20.29 8.23 -15.99
C ALA A 435 -20.06 7.98 -17.49
N GLU A 436 -21.10 8.10 -18.31
CA GLU A 436 -21.03 7.90 -19.76
C GLU A 436 -19.91 8.73 -20.42
N GLY A 437 -19.76 10.01 -20.05
CA GLY A 437 -18.71 10.87 -20.58
C GLY A 437 -17.30 10.37 -20.25
N SER A 438 -17.11 9.79 -19.05
CA SER A 438 -15.85 9.17 -18.64
C SER A 438 -15.56 7.90 -19.44
N TRP A 439 -16.58 7.08 -19.69
CA TRP A 439 -16.44 5.91 -20.54
C TRP A 439 -16.15 6.26 -22.00
N LYS A 440 -16.75 7.32 -22.55
CA LYS A 440 -16.43 7.83 -23.89
C LYS A 440 -14.99 8.32 -23.98
N HIS A 441 -14.51 9.02 -22.95
CA HIS A 441 -13.10 9.44 -22.83
C HIS A 441 -12.15 8.24 -22.88
N PHE A 442 -12.41 7.21 -22.06
CA PHE A 442 -11.57 6.01 -22.03
C PHE A 442 -11.72 5.13 -23.27
N SER A 443 -12.90 5.02 -23.87
CA SER A 443 -13.09 4.29 -25.14
C SER A 443 -12.23 4.90 -26.25
N LYS A 444 -12.21 6.24 -26.33
CA LYS A 444 -11.32 6.96 -27.25
C LYS A 444 -9.85 6.73 -26.94
N ALA A 445 -9.45 6.81 -25.67
CA ALA A 445 -8.06 6.59 -25.26
C ALA A 445 -7.58 5.15 -25.55
N TRP A 446 -8.47 4.16 -25.35
CA TRP A 446 -8.21 2.75 -25.63
C TRP A 446 -8.32 2.37 -27.11
N GLY A 447 -8.84 3.28 -27.95
CA GLY A 447 -9.02 3.02 -29.37
C GLY A 447 -10.13 2.01 -29.69
N VAL A 448 -11.16 1.94 -28.84
CA VAL A 448 -12.31 1.04 -28.99
C VAL A 448 -13.60 1.81 -29.17
N ASP A 449 -14.58 1.18 -29.83
CA ASP A 449 -15.91 1.73 -29.97
C ASP A 449 -16.67 1.71 -28.62
N PHE A 450 -17.36 2.81 -28.32
CA PHE A 450 -18.10 2.95 -27.05
C PHE A 450 -19.31 2.02 -27.01
N GLU A 451 -20.00 1.81 -28.14
CA GLU A 451 -21.17 0.94 -28.21
C GLU A 451 -20.77 -0.53 -28.04
N TRP A 452 -19.64 -0.94 -28.62
CA TRP A 452 -19.03 -2.25 -28.36
C TRP A 452 -18.75 -2.44 -26.87
N LEU A 453 -18.08 -1.48 -26.22
CA LEU A 453 -17.76 -1.56 -24.79
C LEU A 453 -19.03 -1.63 -23.93
N LYS A 454 -20.02 -0.77 -24.24
CA LYS A 454 -21.32 -0.74 -23.55
C LYS A 454 -22.04 -2.07 -23.64
N GLY A 455 -22.02 -2.71 -24.81
CA GLY A 455 -22.63 -4.03 -25.05
C GLY A 455 -21.98 -5.19 -24.29
N ARG A 456 -20.84 -4.97 -23.61
CA ARG A 456 -20.20 -6.00 -22.78
C ARG A 456 -20.84 -6.11 -21.39
N TYR A 457 -21.45 -5.03 -20.89
CA TYR A 457 -22.11 -5.00 -19.60
C TYR A 457 -23.53 -5.57 -19.69
N ALA A 458 -24.05 -6.09 -18.56
CA ALA A 458 -25.42 -6.58 -18.50
C ALA A 458 -26.46 -5.50 -18.86
N SER A 459 -26.18 -4.24 -18.51
CA SER A 459 -26.97 -3.07 -18.91
C SER A 459 -26.16 -1.77 -18.78
N PRO A 460 -26.59 -0.65 -19.41
CA PRO A 460 -26.00 0.66 -19.18
C PRO A 460 -26.00 1.08 -17.70
N ALA A 461 -27.02 0.66 -16.94
CA ALA A 461 -27.08 0.93 -15.51
C ALA A 461 -25.96 0.20 -14.74
N MET A 462 -25.68 -1.07 -15.07
CA MET A 462 -24.59 -1.82 -14.43
C MET A 462 -23.20 -1.25 -14.77
N MET A 463 -23.02 -0.74 -15.99
CA MET A 463 -21.79 -0.05 -16.41
C MET A 463 -21.49 1.20 -15.57
N SER A 464 -22.54 1.91 -15.12
CA SER A 464 -22.42 3.12 -14.30
C SER A 464 -22.52 2.89 -12.79
N LYS A 465 -22.83 1.66 -12.34
CA LYS A 465 -22.89 1.32 -10.92
C LYS A 465 -21.53 0.84 -10.40
N PRO A 466 -21.13 1.26 -9.17
CA PRO A 466 -19.99 0.66 -8.49
C PRO A 466 -20.15 -0.85 -8.31
N GLY A 467 -19.05 -1.60 -8.34
CA GLY A 467 -19.03 -3.03 -8.02
C GLY A 467 -19.13 -3.35 -6.52
N ILE A 468 -19.23 -4.64 -6.18
CA ILE A 468 -18.99 -5.13 -4.82
C ILE A 468 -17.52 -4.86 -4.44
N THR A 469 -17.26 -4.56 -3.17
CA THR A 469 -15.89 -4.29 -2.69
C THR A 469 -15.17 -5.56 -2.25
N VAL A 470 -13.84 -5.58 -2.28
CA VAL A 470 -13.07 -6.77 -1.83
C VAL A 470 -13.29 -7.05 -0.34
N SER A 471 -13.62 -6.05 0.47
CA SER A 471 -14.01 -6.27 1.87
C SER A 471 -15.32 -7.05 2.06
N ARG A 472 -16.12 -7.20 0.99
CA ARG A 472 -17.49 -7.73 1.01
C ARG A 472 -17.76 -8.80 -0.05
N TRP A 473 -16.77 -9.24 -0.84
CA TRP A 473 -17.00 -10.26 -1.88
C TRP A 473 -17.58 -11.56 -1.29
N ILE A 474 -17.23 -11.90 -0.04
CA ILE A 474 -17.79 -13.06 0.67
C ILE A 474 -19.32 -12.97 0.80
N ASP A 475 -19.85 -11.77 1.03
CA ASP A 475 -21.30 -11.56 1.10
C ASP A 475 -21.92 -11.58 -0.30
N GLY A 476 -21.18 -11.16 -1.33
CA GLY A 476 -21.58 -11.37 -2.72
C GLY A 476 -21.82 -12.83 -3.10
N VAL A 477 -21.19 -13.77 -2.39
CA VAL A 477 -21.39 -15.23 -2.55
C VAL A 477 -22.47 -15.76 -1.61
N LEU A 478 -22.47 -15.32 -0.34
CA LEU A 478 -23.24 -15.94 0.74
C LEU A 478 -24.63 -15.34 0.95
N GLU A 479 -24.84 -14.08 0.57
CA GLU A 479 -26.12 -13.39 0.74
C GLU A 479 -27.17 -13.96 -0.21
N LYS A 480 -28.45 -13.90 0.17
CA LYS A 480 -29.53 -14.31 -0.74
C LYS A 480 -29.53 -13.41 -1.97
N ASN A 481 -29.68 -14.01 -3.15
CA ASN A 481 -29.65 -13.30 -4.43
C ASN A 481 -30.62 -12.10 -4.49
N GLU A 482 -31.82 -12.25 -3.89
CA GLU A 482 -32.85 -11.19 -3.82
C GLU A 482 -32.44 -9.92 -3.07
N PHE A 483 -31.35 -9.96 -2.30
CA PHE A 483 -30.83 -8.82 -1.54
C PHE A 483 -29.59 -8.19 -2.17
N ILE A 484 -29.09 -8.72 -3.29
CA ILE A 484 -27.95 -8.15 -4.00
C ILE A 484 -28.44 -7.30 -5.18
N ASP A 485 -27.87 -6.12 -5.37
CA ASP A 485 -28.18 -5.23 -6.51
C ASP A 485 -27.39 -5.62 -7.78
N GLN A 486 -27.49 -6.89 -8.15
CA GLN A 486 -27.09 -7.47 -9.44
C GLN A 486 -27.85 -8.80 -9.66
N ASP A 487 -27.97 -9.24 -10.91
CA ASP A 487 -28.86 -10.36 -11.27
C ASP A 487 -28.50 -11.70 -10.61
N SER A 488 -27.22 -11.92 -10.31
CA SER A 488 -26.70 -13.16 -9.76
C SER A 488 -25.65 -12.91 -8.68
N ASN A 489 -25.60 -13.81 -7.69
CA ASN A 489 -24.50 -13.93 -6.74
C ASN A 489 -23.13 -14.05 -7.47
N LEU A 490 -22.06 -13.76 -6.74
CA LEU A 490 -20.72 -14.07 -7.19
C LEU A 490 -20.53 -15.60 -7.23
N ARG A 491 -20.12 -16.10 -8.41
CA ARG A 491 -19.89 -17.52 -8.68
C ARG A 491 -18.43 -17.83 -9.03
N GLY A 492 -17.72 -16.84 -9.57
CA GLY A 492 -16.29 -16.92 -9.89
C GLY A 492 -15.50 -15.83 -9.18
N VAL A 493 -14.36 -16.16 -8.59
CA VAL A 493 -13.45 -15.19 -7.95
C VAL A 493 -12.01 -15.42 -8.41
N PHE A 494 -11.35 -14.34 -8.81
CA PHE A 494 -9.91 -14.30 -9.02
C PHE A 494 -9.25 -13.62 -7.82
N PHE A 495 -8.30 -14.30 -7.18
CA PHE A 495 -7.33 -13.73 -6.25
C PHE A 495 -6.02 -13.51 -6.99
N TRP A 496 -5.80 -12.29 -7.49
CA TRP A 496 -4.64 -11.95 -8.30
C TRP A 496 -3.68 -11.07 -7.49
N GLY A 497 -2.62 -11.65 -6.94
CA GLY A 497 -1.64 -10.94 -6.10
C GLY A 497 -2.23 -10.38 -4.81
N HIS A 498 -3.13 -11.12 -4.16
CA HIS A 498 -3.83 -10.69 -2.94
C HIS A 498 -3.98 -11.84 -1.94
N SER A 499 -3.84 -11.51 -0.66
CA SER A 499 -3.95 -12.45 0.45
C SER A 499 -5.34 -12.43 1.12
N PRO A 500 -5.92 -13.61 1.47
CA PRO A 500 -7.18 -13.71 2.18
C PRO A 500 -7.04 -13.42 3.67
N ASN A 501 -5.90 -13.71 4.32
CA ASN A 501 -5.73 -13.41 5.75
C ASN A 501 -5.57 -11.92 6.07
N SER A 502 -5.53 -11.06 5.06
CA SER A 502 -5.66 -9.61 5.21
C SER A 502 -7.11 -9.12 5.25
N GLN A 503 -8.10 -9.98 4.99
CA GLN A 503 -9.54 -9.68 5.02
C GLN A 503 -10.20 -10.32 6.23
N THR A 504 -11.13 -9.59 6.85
CA THR A 504 -11.92 -10.04 8.02
C THR A 504 -12.85 -11.22 7.71
N ARG A 505 -13.42 -11.82 8.77
CA ARG A 505 -14.45 -12.86 8.68
C ARG A 505 -13.97 -14.15 8.00
N GLY A 506 -12.77 -14.63 8.37
CA GLY A 506 -12.14 -15.80 7.74
C GLY A 506 -13.01 -17.08 7.74
N LEU A 507 -13.79 -17.34 8.79
CA LEU A 507 -14.70 -18.49 8.82
C LEU A 507 -15.75 -18.44 7.69
N GLU A 508 -16.38 -17.28 7.47
CA GLU A 508 -17.33 -17.08 6.38
C GLU A 508 -16.62 -17.06 5.03
N MET A 509 -15.41 -16.52 4.96
CA MET A 509 -14.59 -16.58 3.76
C MET A 509 -14.33 -18.01 3.28
N LYS A 510 -14.02 -18.94 4.21
CA LYS A 510 -13.88 -20.36 3.86
C LYS A 510 -15.17 -20.92 3.27
N ARG A 511 -16.32 -20.61 3.88
CA ARG A 511 -17.64 -21.04 3.38
C ARG A 511 -17.93 -20.47 2.00
N ALA A 512 -17.61 -19.20 1.77
CA ALA A 512 -17.74 -18.56 0.45
C ALA A 512 -16.84 -19.24 -0.59
N MET A 513 -15.57 -19.50 -0.28
CA MET A 513 -14.66 -20.24 -1.16
C MET A 513 -15.18 -21.65 -1.50
N ASP A 514 -15.86 -22.31 -0.56
CA ASP A 514 -16.45 -23.63 -0.77
C ASP A 514 -17.64 -23.64 -1.73
N LYS A 515 -18.40 -22.54 -1.80
CA LYS A 515 -19.59 -22.42 -2.67
C LYS A 515 -19.29 -21.98 -4.10
N LEU A 516 -18.12 -21.39 -4.37
CA LEU A 516 -17.75 -20.90 -5.71
C LEU A 516 -17.80 -22.02 -6.76
N ASP A 517 -18.11 -21.66 -8.00
CA ASP A 517 -17.90 -22.54 -9.16
C ASP A 517 -16.44 -22.46 -9.65
N LEU A 518 -15.84 -21.27 -9.55
CA LEU A 518 -14.50 -21.00 -10.04
C LEU A 518 -13.72 -20.15 -9.03
N LEU A 519 -12.57 -20.65 -8.59
CA LEU A 519 -11.57 -19.89 -7.84
C LEU A 519 -10.23 -19.96 -8.59
N VAL A 520 -9.70 -18.81 -9.00
CA VAL A 520 -8.39 -18.72 -9.64
C VAL A 520 -7.46 -17.89 -8.77
N VAL A 521 -6.30 -18.43 -8.42
CA VAL A 521 -5.27 -17.72 -7.66
C VAL A 521 -4.08 -17.47 -8.57
N VAL A 522 -3.72 -16.21 -8.79
CA VAL A 522 -2.58 -15.81 -9.62
C VAL A 522 -1.57 -15.11 -8.72
N ASP A 523 -0.52 -15.82 -8.32
CA ASP A 523 0.40 -15.34 -7.29
C ASP A 523 1.75 -16.08 -7.35
N PRO A 524 2.90 -15.41 -7.09
CA PRO A 524 4.17 -16.11 -6.86
C PRO A 524 4.17 -16.98 -5.59
N TYR A 525 3.39 -16.61 -4.57
CA TYR A 525 3.27 -17.25 -3.26
C TYR A 525 1.79 -17.44 -2.85
N PRO A 526 1.02 -18.33 -3.51
CA PRO A 526 -0.45 -18.45 -3.34
C PRO A 526 -0.89 -19.04 -1.99
N SER A 527 0.01 -19.12 -1.02
CA SER A 527 0.04 -20.07 0.09
C SER A 527 -1.23 -20.05 0.96
N ALA A 528 -1.68 -18.88 1.42
CA ALA A 528 -2.86 -18.75 2.28
C ALA A 528 -4.16 -19.16 1.55
N THR A 529 -4.42 -18.61 0.36
CA THR A 529 -5.62 -18.94 -0.43
C THR A 529 -5.62 -20.40 -0.85
N ALA A 530 -4.47 -20.93 -1.28
CA ALA A 530 -4.36 -22.31 -1.71
C ALA A 530 -4.69 -23.29 -0.58
N SER A 531 -4.07 -23.10 0.59
CA SER A 531 -4.32 -23.97 1.74
C SER A 531 -5.75 -23.83 2.29
N MET A 532 -6.32 -22.61 2.32
CA MET A 532 -7.73 -22.40 2.69
C MET A 532 -8.70 -23.04 1.70
N ALA A 533 -8.43 -23.00 0.41
CA ALA A 533 -9.29 -23.64 -0.59
C ALA A 533 -9.22 -25.17 -0.51
N ALA A 534 -8.05 -25.74 -0.26
CA ALA A 534 -7.84 -27.19 -0.21
C ALA A 534 -8.28 -27.84 1.11
N MET A 535 -8.27 -27.12 2.24
CA MET A 535 -8.66 -27.71 3.53
C MET A 535 -10.15 -28.12 3.56
N PRO A 536 -10.51 -29.19 4.29
CA PRO A 536 -11.89 -29.61 4.45
C PRO A 536 -12.78 -28.47 4.96
N GLY A 537 -13.94 -28.33 4.32
CA GLY A 537 -15.02 -27.45 4.76
C GLY A 537 -16.16 -28.24 5.36
N LYS A 538 -17.29 -27.55 5.56
CA LYS A 538 -18.56 -28.20 5.88
C LYS A 538 -19.15 -28.83 4.61
N PRO A 539 -19.58 -30.11 4.63
CA PRO A 539 -20.13 -30.77 3.44
C PRO A 539 -21.28 -30.00 2.77
N GLU A 540 -22.13 -29.34 3.55
CA GLU A 540 -23.27 -28.54 3.07
C GLU A 540 -22.88 -27.22 2.37
N ASP A 541 -21.66 -26.74 2.60
CA ASP A 541 -21.14 -25.54 1.94
C ASP A 541 -20.35 -25.87 0.67
N LEU A 542 -19.91 -27.11 0.50
CA LEU A 542 -19.06 -27.52 -0.62
C LEU A 542 -19.86 -27.67 -1.91
N ASN A 543 -19.56 -26.81 -2.89
CA ASN A 543 -20.00 -27.01 -4.27
C ASN A 543 -19.22 -28.17 -4.91
N PRO A 544 -19.87 -29.28 -5.28
CA PRO A 544 -19.20 -30.46 -5.84
C PRO A 544 -18.57 -30.19 -7.22
N ASN A 545 -19.01 -29.14 -7.92
CA ASN A 545 -18.52 -28.75 -9.25
C ASN A 545 -17.46 -27.65 -9.20
N ARG A 546 -17.05 -27.23 -7.99
CA ARG A 546 -16.04 -26.19 -7.79
C ARG A 546 -14.74 -26.54 -8.49
N ALA A 547 -14.18 -25.59 -9.24
CA ALA A 547 -12.85 -25.70 -9.81
C ALA A 547 -11.91 -24.65 -9.21
N VAL A 548 -10.75 -25.10 -8.73
CA VAL A 548 -9.72 -24.25 -8.13
C VAL A 548 -8.41 -24.39 -8.91
N TYR A 549 -7.86 -23.26 -9.34
CA TYR A 549 -6.62 -23.18 -10.12
C TYR A 549 -5.61 -22.26 -9.45
N LEU A 550 -4.34 -22.62 -9.52
CA LEU A 550 -3.20 -21.78 -9.12
C LEU A 550 -2.35 -21.50 -10.36
N LEU A 551 -2.07 -20.23 -10.67
CA LEU A 551 -1.24 -19.80 -11.79
C LEU A 551 0.03 -19.10 -11.27
N PRO A 552 1.24 -19.53 -11.68
CA PRO A 552 2.48 -18.93 -11.21
C PRO A 552 2.72 -17.58 -11.88
N ALA A 553 2.56 -16.51 -11.10
CA ALA A 553 2.90 -15.16 -11.51
C ALA A 553 4.39 -14.86 -11.25
N ALA A 554 4.96 -14.02 -12.11
CA ALA A 554 6.26 -13.42 -11.88
C ALA A 554 6.19 -12.38 -10.75
N THR A 555 7.25 -12.28 -9.98
CA THR A 555 7.51 -11.15 -9.07
C THR A 555 7.82 -9.88 -9.85
N GLN A 556 7.74 -8.73 -9.19
CA GLN A 556 8.07 -7.45 -9.81
C GLN A 556 9.57 -7.28 -10.13
N PHE A 557 10.45 -8.19 -9.67
CA PHE A 557 11.87 -8.24 -10.07
C PHE A 557 12.10 -9.01 -11.37
N GLU A 558 11.08 -9.72 -11.85
CA GLU A 558 11.10 -10.52 -13.09
C GLU A 558 10.40 -9.80 -14.25
N THR A 559 10.05 -8.52 -14.06
CA THR A 559 9.40 -7.66 -15.04
C THR A 559 9.89 -6.21 -14.90
N SER A 560 9.45 -5.32 -15.78
CA SER A 560 9.71 -3.88 -15.73
C SER A 560 8.41 -3.10 -15.73
N GLY A 561 8.48 -1.85 -15.27
CA GLY A 561 7.35 -0.93 -15.25
C GLY A 561 7.49 0.13 -14.17
N SER A 562 6.49 0.99 -14.00
CA SER A 562 6.52 2.08 -13.04
C SER A 562 5.77 1.74 -11.74
N VAL A 563 6.26 2.28 -10.63
CA VAL A 563 5.64 2.18 -9.29
C VAL A 563 5.51 3.58 -8.69
N THR A 564 4.44 3.81 -7.95
CA THR A 564 4.12 5.09 -7.31
C THR A 564 4.26 4.95 -5.80
N ALA A 565 5.26 5.63 -5.24
CA ALA A 565 5.49 5.65 -3.80
C ALA A 565 4.47 6.56 -3.07
N SER A 566 4.47 6.52 -1.74
CA SER A 566 3.53 7.25 -0.89
C SER A 566 3.55 8.76 -1.14
N ASN A 567 4.74 9.32 -1.42
CA ASN A 567 4.96 10.72 -1.75
C ASN A 567 4.58 11.08 -3.20
N ARG A 568 3.86 10.20 -3.90
CA ARG A 568 3.44 10.32 -5.31
C ARG A 568 4.58 10.28 -6.33
N SER A 569 5.84 10.11 -5.91
CA SER A 569 6.96 9.90 -6.82
C SER A 569 6.80 8.58 -7.56
N LEU A 570 6.83 8.66 -8.89
CA LEU A 570 6.92 7.52 -9.78
C LEU A 570 8.37 7.10 -9.98
N GLN A 571 8.60 5.80 -9.97
CA GLN A 571 9.93 5.24 -10.16
C GLN A 571 9.85 4.09 -11.16
N TRP A 572 10.80 4.02 -12.08
CA TRP A 572 10.88 2.92 -13.05
C TRP A 572 11.65 1.73 -12.45
N ARG A 573 11.09 0.54 -12.51
CA ARG A 573 11.73 -0.72 -12.14
C ARG A 573 12.37 -1.37 -13.35
N GLU A 574 13.65 -1.69 -13.24
CA GLU A 574 14.31 -2.58 -14.20
C GLU A 574 14.01 -4.04 -13.89
N LYS A 575 13.90 -4.85 -14.95
CA LYS A 575 13.80 -6.31 -14.85
C LYS A 575 15.15 -6.88 -14.41
N VAL A 576 15.22 -7.38 -13.17
CA VAL A 576 16.45 -7.89 -12.56
C VAL A 576 16.83 -9.23 -13.17
N ILE A 577 15.92 -10.20 -13.14
CA ILE A 577 16.10 -11.58 -13.65
C ILE A 577 14.97 -11.94 -14.62
N GLU A 578 15.12 -13.01 -15.39
CA GLU A 578 14.00 -13.56 -16.16
C GLU A 578 13.00 -14.26 -15.23
N PRO A 579 11.70 -14.33 -15.58
CA PRO A 579 10.71 -15.09 -14.82
C PRO A 579 11.20 -16.50 -14.49
N LEU A 580 11.17 -16.90 -13.23
CA LEU A 580 11.63 -18.22 -12.81
C LEU A 580 10.62 -19.33 -13.16
N TRP A 581 11.15 -20.51 -13.45
CA TRP A 581 10.38 -21.70 -13.85
C TRP A 581 9.40 -21.40 -15.00
N GLU A 582 8.14 -21.81 -14.85
CA GLU A 582 7.05 -21.54 -15.81
C GLU A 582 6.26 -20.28 -15.46
N SER A 583 6.77 -19.43 -14.55
CA SER A 583 6.07 -18.20 -14.18
C SER A 583 5.95 -17.26 -15.37
N ARG A 584 4.82 -16.54 -15.45
CA ARG A 584 4.55 -15.53 -16.46
C ARG A 584 4.27 -14.19 -15.78
N THR A 585 4.59 -13.08 -16.43
CA THR A 585 4.26 -11.75 -15.92
C THR A 585 2.75 -11.55 -15.92
N ASP A 586 2.24 -10.70 -15.03
CA ASP A 586 0.79 -10.50 -14.88
C ASP A 586 0.13 -10.03 -16.18
N HIS A 587 0.75 -9.08 -16.89
CA HIS A 587 0.21 -8.55 -18.14
C HIS A 587 0.28 -9.56 -19.31
N MET A 588 1.22 -10.50 -19.30
CA MET A 588 1.20 -11.65 -20.22
C MET A 588 0.01 -12.58 -19.91
N ILE A 589 -0.24 -12.88 -18.63
CA ILE A 589 -1.38 -13.72 -18.22
C ILE A 589 -2.71 -13.04 -18.60
N MET A 590 -2.84 -11.72 -18.37
CA MET A 590 -4.03 -10.94 -18.79
C MET A 590 -4.26 -11.01 -20.30
N TYR A 591 -3.20 -10.86 -21.09
CA TYR A 591 -3.27 -10.96 -22.56
C TYR A 591 -3.71 -12.36 -23.00
N GLN A 592 -3.10 -13.41 -22.46
CA GLN A 592 -3.40 -14.80 -22.82
C GLN A 592 -4.82 -15.22 -22.43
N LEU A 593 -5.33 -14.75 -21.29
CA LEU A 593 -6.75 -14.91 -20.95
C LEU A 593 -7.65 -14.14 -21.93
N ALA A 594 -7.27 -12.91 -22.29
CA ALA A 594 -8.03 -12.12 -23.27
C ALA A 594 -8.06 -12.76 -24.67
N GLU A 595 -7.03 -13.52 -25.05
CA GLU A 595 -7.02 -14.29 -26.30
C GLU A 595 -8.11 -15.37 -26.27
N LYS A 596 -8.18 -16.15 -25.19
CA LYS A 596 -9.20 -17.18 -25.00
C LYS A 596 -10.61 -16.60 -24.84
N LEU A 597 -10.73 -15.40 -24.29
CA LEU A 597 -12.00 -14.70 -24.09
C LEU A 597 -12.43 -13.81 -25.27
N GLY A 598 -11.61 -13.73 -26.33
CA GLY A 598 -11.98 -13.09 -27.60
C GLY A 598 -11.91 -11.56 -27.62
N PHE A 599 -11.10 -10.92 -26.77
CA PHE A 599 -10.93 -9.45 -26.77
C PHE A 599 -9.47 -8.98 -26.69
N ALA A 600 -8.51 -9.87 -26.97
CA ALA A 600 -7.08 -9.53 -26.94
C ALA A 600 -6.71 -8.40 -27.90
N LYS A 601 -7.27 -8.38 -29.11
CA LYS A 601 -6.95 -7.38 -30.14
C LYS A 601 -7.32 -5.96 -29.69
N GLU A 602 -8.45 -5.82 -29.01
CA GLU A 602 -8.91 -4.57 -28.42
C GLU A 602 -8.06 -4.19 -27.20
N LEU A 603 -7.69 -5.18 -26.37
CA LEU A 603 -6.90 -4.95 -25.15
C LEU A 603 -5.56 -4.28 -25.46
N VAL A 604 -4.86 -4.76 -26.50
CA VAL A 604 -3.52 -4.28 -26.89
C VAL A 604 -3.54 -3.35 -28.11
N LYS A 605 -4.69 -2.74 -28.45
CA LYS A 605 -4.86 -1.88 -29.64
C LYS A 605 -3.76 -0.82 -29.80
N ASN A 606 -3.31 -0.22 -28.70
CA ASN A 606 -2.27 0.82 -28.68
C ASN A 606 -0.95 0.36 -28.05
N VAL A 607 -0.77 -0.94 -27.84
CA VAL A 607 0.36 -1.51 -27.10
C VAL A 607 1.11 -2.47 -28.00
N LYS A 608 2.41 -2.25 -28.19
CA LYS A 608 3.24 -3.20 -28.94
C LYS A 608 3.40 -4.49 -28.16
N MET A 609 3.61 -5.57 -28.91
CA MET A 609 3.95 -6.88 -28.34
C MET A 609 5.45 -7.12 -28.44
N GLN A 610 6.02 -7.72 -27.41
CA GLN A 610 7.40 -8.20 -27.38
C GLN A 610 7.44 -9.71 -27.12
N LYS A 611 8.57 -10.36 -27.43
CA LYS A 611 8.77 -11.78 -27.14
C LYS A 611 9.54 -11.97 -25.84
N VAL A 612 8.94 -12.65 -24.86
CA VAL A 612 9.60 -13.10 -23.62
C VAL A 612 9.47 -14.60 -23.50
N LYS A 613 10.62 -15.30 -23.47
CA LYS A 613 10.70 -16.76 -23.58
C LYS A 613 9.89 -17.33 -24.77
N GLY A 614 9.90 -16.61 -25.90
CA GLY A 614 9.17 -16.99 -27.12
C GLY A 614 7.67 -16.68 -27.11
N MET A 615 7.12 -16.16 -26.01
CA MET A 615 5.69 -15.81 -25.87
C MET A 615 5.46 -14.32 -26.08
N ASP A 616 4.29 -13.96 -26.61
CA ASP A 616 3.88 -12.57 -26.75
C ASP A 616 3.55 -11.94 -25.39
N GLU A 617 4.07 -10.73 -25.18
CA GLU A 617 3.90 -9.94 -23.97
C GLU A 617 3.63 -8.47 -24.34
N PRO A 618 2.63 -7.80 -23.74
CA PRO A 618 2.44 -6.36 -23.90
C PRO A 618 3.64 -5.55 -23.39
N VAL A 619 4.14 -4.57 -24.15
CA VAL A 619 5.26 -3.72 -23.75
C VAL A 619 4.83 -2.71 -22.67
N PRO A 620 5.42 -2.74 -21.45
CA PRO A 620 5.01 -1.84 -20.36
C PRO A 620 5.12 -0.34 -20.70
N GLU A 621 6.15 0.07 -21.43
CA GLU A 621 6.36 1.47 -21.81
C GLU A 621 5.19 2.04 -22.61
N ASP A 622 4.58 1.25 -23.50
CA ASP A 622 3.42 1.70 -24.28
C ASP A 622 2.16 1.80 -23.42
N ILE A 623 2.02 0.93 -22.42
CA ILE A 623 0.93 1.03 -21.44
C ILE A 623 1.06 2.32 -20.62
N LEU A 624 2.27 2.68 -20.18
CA LEU A 624 2.49 3.95 -19.49
C LEU A 624 2.15 5.14 -20.39
N ARG A 625 2.48 5.09 -21.69
CA ARG A 625 2.07 6.14 -22.65
C ARG A 625 0.55 6.21 -22.83
N GLU A 626 -0.16 5.07 -22.76
CA GLU A 626 -1.63 5.08 -22.77
C GLU A 626 -2.22 5.69 -21.48
N ILE A 627 -1.62 5.40 -20.32
CA ILE A 627 -1.94 6.08 -19.05
C ILE A 627 -1.73 7.59 -19.18
N ASN A 628 -0.58 8.02 -19.71
CA ASN A 628 -0.25 9.44 -19.86
C ASN A 628 -1.23 10.19 -20.78
N LYS A 629 -1.83 9.50 -21.76
CA LYS A 629 -2.82 10.10 -22.67
C LYS A 629 -4.24 10.17 -22.09
N SER A 630 -4.50 9.50 -20.98
CA SER A 630 -5.87 9.30 -20.46
C SER A 630 -6.09 9.85 -19.05
N CYS A 631 -5.08 9.87 -18.18
CA CYS A 631 -5.22 10.19 -16.76
C CYS A 631 -4.96 11.68 -16.45
N TRP A 632 -5.71 12.58 -17.10
CA TRP A 632 -5.50 14.04 -17.02
C TRP A 632 -5.92 14.66 -15.69
N SER A 633 -6.99 14.18 -15.08
CA SER A 633 -7.56 14.69 -13.80
C SER A 633 -6.57 14.80 -12.62
N ILE A 634 -5.54 13.95 -12.57
CA ILE A 634 -4.52 13.94 -11.52
C ILE A 634 -3.13 14.33 -12.04
N GLY A 635 -3.03 14.73 -13.31
CA GLY A 635 -1.75 15.06 -13.94
C GLY A 635 -0.83 13.85 -14.00
N TYR A 636 -1.36 12.72 -14.46
CA TYR A 636 -0.55 11.53 -14.73
C TYR A 636 0.05 11.54 -16.14
N THR A 637 0.28 12.72 -16.71
CA THR A 637 0.43 12.93 -18.16
C THR A 637 1.87 13.28 -18.55
N GLY A 638 2.62 13.91 -17.65
CA GLY A 638 4.01 14.32 -17.89
C GLY A 638 5.05 13.22 -17.62
N GLN A 639 4.68 12.08 -17.04
CA GLN A 639 5.60 11.00 -16.64
C GLN A 639 5.82 9.97 -17.75
N SER A 640 6.68 10.30 -18.72
CA SER A 640 7.05 9.33 -19.76
C SER A 640 8.02 8.25 -19.23
N PRO A 641 8.06 7.05 -19.86
CA PRO A 641 9.06 6.04 -19.54
C PRO A 641 10.50 6.57 -19.59
N GLU A 642 10.80 7.43 -20.55
CA GLU A 642 12.13 8.01 -20.78
C GLU A 642 12.55 8.89 -19.60
N ARG A 643 11.67 9.80 -19.17
CA ARG A 643 11.94 10.69 -18.03
C ARG A 643 12.15 9.90 -16.74
N LEU A 644 11.28 8.93 -16.46
CA LEU A 644 11.39 8.10 -15.26
C LEU A 644 12.69 7.27 -15.25
N LYS A 645 13.04 6.65 -16.38
CA LYS A 645 14.31 5.91 -16.51
C LYS A 645 15.53 6.82 -16.35
N ALA A 646 15.48 8.04 -16.89
CA ALA A 646 16.54 9.03 -16.69
C ALA A 646 16.69 9.40 -15.21
N HIS A 647 15.59 9.61 -14.48
CA HIS A 647 15.62 9.89 -13.04
C HIS A 647 16.29 8.77 -12.26
N MET A 648 16.00 7.50 -12.58
CA MET A 648 16.59 6.35 -11.89
C MET A 648 18.12 6.27 -12.08
N ARG A 649 18.62 6.59 -13.28
CA ARG A 649 20.08 6.63 -13.57
C ARG A 649 20.78 7.86 -12.99
N SER A 650 20.03 8.92 -12.71
CA SER A 650 20.55 10.21 -12.27
C SER A 650 20.16 10.58 -10.84
N MET A 651 19.87 9.60 -9.97
CA MET A 651 19.47 9.85 -8.57
C MET A 651 20.39 10.82 -7.82
N HIS A 652 21.71 10.72 -8.03
CA HIS A 652 22.73 11.61 -7.46
C HIS A 652 22.55 13.11 -7.78
N LEU A 653 21.75 13.49 -8.78
CA LEU A 653 21.50 14.90 -9.14
C LEU A 653 20.40 15.55 -8.29
N PHE A 654 19.59 14.74 -7.58
CA PHE A 654 18.43 15.21 -6.84
C PHE A 654 18.78 15.49 -5.38
N ASP A 655 18.32 16.64 -4.89
CA ASP A 655 18.56 17.07 -3.52
C ASP A 655 17.77 16.22 -2.51
N VAL A 656 18.45 15.76 -1.46
CA VAL A 656 17.90 14.82 -0.47
C VAL A 656 16.79 15.41 0.41
N LYS A 657 16.58 16.72 0.36
CA LYS A 657 15.57 17.41 1.18
C LYS A 657 14.40 17.89 0.34
N THR A 658 14.69 18.47 -0.82
CA THR A 658 13.67 19.06 -1.70
C THR A 658 13.23 18.15 -2.83
N LEU A 659 13.95 17.04 -3.08
CA LEU A 659 13.84 16.19 -4.26
C LEU A 659 14.14 16.90 -5.59
N ARG A 660 14.52 18.18 -5.61
CA ARG A 660 14.72 18.94 -6.85
C ARG A 660 16.12 18.67 -7.42
N SER A 661 16.21 18.44 -8.72
CA SER A 661 17.49 18.36 -9.40
C SER A 661 18.12 19.74 -9.53
N LYS A 662 19.39 19.85 -9.11
CA LYS A 662 20.20 21.09 -9.26
C LYS A 662 20.73 21.27 -10.68
N GLY A 663 20.64 20.23 -11.50
CA GLY A 663 20.96 20.25 -12.91
C GLY A 663 21.85 19.11 -13.36
N GLY A 664 21.73 18.74 -14.64
CA GLY A 664 22.52 17.69 -15.27
C GLY A 664 21.71 16.81 -16.20
N LYS A 665 22.40 16.22 -17.18
CA LYS A 665 21.82 15.35 -18.19
C LYS A 665 22.07 13.88 -17.86
N ASP A 666 21.07 13.05 -18.04
CA ASP A 666 21.26 11.60 -18.07
C ASP A 666 22.18 11.24 -19.24
N LYS A 667 23.28 10.53 -18.93
CA LYS A 667 24.33 10.22 -19.91
C LYS A 667 23.85 9.35 -21.06
N LEU A 668 22.81 8.52 -20.83
CA LEU A 668 22.32 7.58 -21.81
C LEU A 668 21.27 8.20 -22.76
N SER A 669 20.25 8.87 -22.20
CA SER A 669 19.16 9.45 -22.99
C SER A 669 19.39 10.90 -23.41
N GLY A 670 20.36 11.59 -22.80
CA GLY A 670 20.55 13.03 -22.97
C GLY A 670 19.50 13.90 -22.27
N TYR A 671 18.52 13.29 -21.57
CA TYR A 671 17.45 14.02 -20.89
C TYR A 671 18.01 14.95 -19.81
N ASP A 672 17.63 16.22 -19.86
CA ASP A 672 18.05 17.23 -18.89
C ASP A 672 17.10 17.25 -17.68
N THR A 673 17.59 16.76 -16.54
CA THR A 673 16.82 16.70 -15.29
C THR A 673 16.70 18.05 -14.59
N THR A 674 17.36 19.10 -15.07
CA THR A 674 17.38 20.41 -14.40
C THR A 674 15.96 20.91 -14.12
N GLY A 675 15.68 21.17 -12.84
CA GLY A 675 14.40 21.68 -12.36
C GLY A 675 13.39 20.61 -11.94
N ASP A 676 13.53 19.37 -12.41
CA ASP A 676 12.61 18.26 -12.11
C ASP A 676 12.69 17.85 -10.64
N TYR A 677 11.59 17.35 -10.09
CA TYR A 677 11.58 16.64 -8.82
C TYR A 677 11.73 15.14 -9.04
N PHE A 678 12.46 14.47 -8.15
CA PHE A 678 12.70 13.03 -8.26
C PHE A 678 11.38 12.25 -8.35
N GLY A 679 11.30 11.40 -9.38
CA GLY A 679 10.11 10.65 -9.72
C GLY A 679 8.88 11.45 -10.17
N LEU A 680 9.01 12.73 -10.54
CA LEU A 680 7.91 13.54 -11.10
C LEU A 680 6.59 13.40 -10.33
N PRO A 681 6.56 13.74 -9.02
CA PRO A 681 5.40 13.47 -8.18
C PRO A 681 4.13 14.05 -8.79
N TRP A 682 3.07 13.24 -8.93
CA TRP A 682 1.85 13.74 -9.54
C TRP A 682 1.14 14.72 -8.57
N PRO A 683 0.55 15.84 -9.04
CA PRO A 683 0.37 16.18 -10.44
C PRO A 683 1.64 16.58 -11.19
N CYS A 684 1.79 16.01 -12.39
CA CYS A 684 2.74 16.40 -13.42
C CYS A 684 1.96 16.55 -14.73
N TYR A 685 1.43 17.76 -14.95
CA TYR A 685 0.50 18.04 -16.05
C TYR A 685 1.20 18.26 -17.39
N GLY A 686 0.39 18.17 -18.45
CA GLY A 686 0.85 18.34 -19.83
C GLY A 686 1.59 17.14 -20.40
N THR A 687 2.13 17.33 -21.61
CA THR A 687 2.94 16.32 -22.28
C THR A 687 4.37 16.30 -21.69
N PRO A 688 5.17 15.24 -21.94
CA PRO A 688 6.58 15.20 -21.53
C PRO A 688 7.40 16.39 -22.05
N GLU A 689 7.05 16.93 -23.21
CA GLU A 689 7.69 18.09 -23.85
C GLU A 689 7.36 19.40 -23.12
N LEU A 690 6.17 19.51 -22.51
CA LEU A 690 5.84 20.63 -21.60
C LEU A 690 6.82 20.71 -20.43
N LYS A 691 7.45 19.58 -20.09
CA LYS A 691 8.48 19.43 -19.06
C LYS A 691 8.05 19.98 -17.70
N HIS A 692 6.81 19.72 -17.30
CA HIS A 692 6.39 20.01 -15.92
C HIS A 692 7.26 19.19 -14.93
N PRO A 693 7.77 19.78 -13.84
CA PRO A 693 8.75 19.13 -12.97
C PRO A 693 8.14 18.11 -12.00
N GLY A 694 6.81 18.10 -11.89
CA GLY A 694 6.07 17.39 -10.83
C GLY A 694 5.83 18.29 -9.61
N THR A 695 4.93 17.87 -8.73
CA THR A 695 4.42 18.65 -7.60
C THR A 695 4.72 17.91 -6.30
N PRO A 696 5.89 18.12 -5.65
CA PRO A 696 6.26 17.38 -4.45
C PRO A 696 5.38 17.75 -3.25
N ASN A 697 4.99 19.00 -3.12
CA ASN A 697 4.11 19.52 -2.08
C ASN A 697 2.82 20.03 -2.73
N LEU A 698 1.69 19.35 -2.48
CA LEU A 698 0.39 19.78 -2.96
C LEU A 698 0.01 21.11 -2.30
N TYR A 699 -0.62 21.98 -3.09
CA TYR A 699 -1.28 23.21 -2.63
C TYR A 699 -0.33 24.32 -2.13
N ASP A 700 0.95 24.27 -2.52
CA ASP A 700 1.96 25.28 -2.22
C ASP A 700 1.82 26.50 -3.14
N THR A 701 1.16 27.55 -2.64
CA THR A 701 0.93 28.80 -3.38
C THR A 701 2.17 29.68 -3.48
N SER A 702 3.25 29.39 -2.73
CA SER A 702 4.49 30.19 -2.76
C SER A 702 5.32 29.97 -4.03
N ARG A 703 4.95 28.97 -4.83
CA ARG A 703 5.63 28.57 -6.06
C ARG A 703 4.74 28.79 -7.28
N HIS A 704 5.38 29.01 -8.42
CA HIS A 704 4.70 29.05 -9.70
C HIS A 704 4.21 27.64 -10.07
N VAL A 705 3.10 27.53 -10.79
CA VAL A 705 2.54 26.24 -11.22
C VAL A 705 3.57 25.40 -11.99
N MET A 706 4.30 26.02 -12.93
CA MET A 706 5.37 25.35 -13.68
C MET A 706 6.63 25.00 -12.86
N ASP A 707 6.67 25.36 -11.57
CA ASP A 707 7.71 24.97 -10.60
C ASP A 707 7.20 23.94 -9.58
N GLY A 708 6.00 23.39 -9.79
CA GLY A 708 5.34 22.45 -8.88
C GLY A 708 4.66 23.11 -7.67
N GLY A 709 4.33 24.41 -7.75
CA GLY A 709 3.39 25.06 -6.81
C GLY A 709 1.95 24.70 -7.10
N GLY A 710 0.96 25.13 -6.31
CA GLY A 710 -0.46 24.99 -6.67
C GLY A 710 -1.51 25.38 -5.64
N ASN A 711 -2.77 25.17 -6.01
CA ASN A 711 -3.96 25.65 -5.29
C ASN A 711 -4.92 24.50 -4.94
N PHE A 712 -5.89 24.72 -4.03
CA PHE A 712 -6.97 23.75 -3.83
C PHE A 712 -7.94 23.72 -5.02
N ARG A 713 -8.53 22.56 -5.24
CA ARG A 713 -9.30 22.26 -6.45
C ARG A 713 -10.77 22.73 -6.36
N ALA A 714 -11.27 23.36 -7.42
CA ALA A 714 -12.67 23.79 -7.54
C ALA A 714 -13.63 22.64 -7.95
N ASN A 715 -13.58 21.52 -7.24
CA ASN A 715 -14.30 20.29 -7.61
C ASN A 715 -15.76 20.23 -7.11
N PHE A 716 -16.18 21.15 -6.24
CA PHE A 716 -17.46 21.08 -5.52
C PHE A 716 -18.41 22.25 -5.84
N GLY A 717 -18.23 22.86 -7.01
CA GLY A 717 -18.92 24.08 -7.42
C GLY A 717 -18.19 25.34 -6.96
N VAL A 718 -18.81 26.49 -7.25
CA VAL A 718 -18.28 27.84 -6.95
C VAL A 718 -18.96 28.47 -5.74
N GLU A 719 -20.12 27.95 -5.34
CA GLU A 719 -20.94 28.47 -4.25
C GLU A 719 -21.70 27.33 -3.56
N LYS A 720 -21.94 27.46 -2.25
CA LYS A 720 -22.83 26.58 -1.49
C LYS A 720 -23.62 27.41 -0.47
N ASP A 721 -24.95 27.32 -0.55
CA ASP A 721 -25.89 28.00 0.37
C ASP A 721 -25.66 29.52 0.42
N GLY A 722 -25.40 30.16 -0.73
CA GLY A 722 -25.10 31.60 -0.84
C GLY A 722 -23.68 31.99 -0.42
N VAL A 723 -22.83 31.01 -0.08
CA VAL A 723 -21.45 31.25 0.36
C VAL A 723 -20.46 30.83 -0.72
N ASN A 724 -19.56 31.75 -1.09
CA ASN A 724 -18.48 31.51 -2.03
C ASN A 724 -17.59 30.33 -1.60
N LEU A 725 -17.33 29.41 -2.53
CA LEU A 725 -16.40 28.29 -2.36
C LEU A 725 -15.03 28.55 -2.98
N LEU A 726 -14.86 29.66 -3.70
CA LEU A 726 -13.61 30.03 -4.32
C LEU A 726 -12.65 30.67 -3.31
N ALA A 727 -11.35 30.59 -3.57
CA ALA A 727 -10.35 31.21 -2.70
C ALA A 727 -10.53 32.74 -2.64
N GLU A 728 -10.13 33.36 -1.53
CA GLU A 728 -10.19 34.81 -1.37
C GLU A 728 -9.13 35.53 -2.23
N ASP A 729 -9.34 36.82 -2.42
CA ASP A 729 -8.42 37.70 -3.16
C ASP A 729 -7.01 37.66 -2.56
N GLY A 730 -6.01 37.47 -3.43
CA GLY A 730 -4.61 37.35 -3.04
C GLY A 730 -4.18 35.92 -2.64
N SER A 731 -5.09 34.95 -2.55
CA SER A 731 -4.75 33.54 -2.33
C SER A 731 -4.61 32.80 -3.65
N HIS A 732 -3.47 32.94 -4.32
CA HIS A 732 -3.18 32.31 -5.61
C HIS A 732 -1.73 31.80 -5.69
N SER A 733 -1.46 30.94 -6.67
CA SER A 733 -0.09 30.51 -6.99
C SER A 733 0.75 31.70 -7.44
N LYS A 734 2.03 31.70 -7.08
CA LYS A 734 2.96 32.77 -7.45
C LYS A 734 3.00 32.96 -8.97
N GLY A 735 2.81 34.19 -9.43
CA GLY A 735 2.86 34.56 -10.85
C GLY A 735 1.60 34.23 -11.66
N ALA A 736 0.49 33.83 -11.01
CA ALA A 736 -0.79 33.66 -11.68
C ALA A 736 -1.39 35.02 -12.11
N ASP A 737 -1.94 35.09 -13.32
CA ASP A 737 -2.65 36.26 -13.84
C ASP A 737 -3.99 36.50 -13.11
N ILE A 738 -4.66 35.42 -12.70
CA ILE A 738 -5.87 35.50 -11.88
C ILE A 738 -5.47 35.41 -10.41
N THR A 739 -5.60 36.53 -9.71
CA THR A 739 -5.19 36.67 -8.30
C THR A 739 -6.32 36.40 -7.30
N THR A 740 -7.52 36.08 -7.79
CA THR A 740 -8.70 35.71 -7.00
C THR A 740 -8.96 34.21 -7.10
N GLY A 741 -10.00 33.71 -6.43
CA GLY A 741 -10.52 32.37 -6.69
C GLY A 741 -11.21 32.26 -8.06
N TYR A 742 -11.15 31.08 -8.69
CA TYR A 742 -11.70 30.84 -10.04
C TYR A 742 -12.12 29.36 -10.24
N PRO A 743 -13.10 29.08 -11.12
CA PRO A 743 -13.59 27.71 -11.38
C PRO A 743 -12.61 26.86 -12.21
N GLU A 744 -12.95 25.58 -12.42
CA GLU A 744 -12.22 24.72 -13.38
C GLU A 744 -12.23 25.35 -14.80
N PHE A 745 -11.12 25.22 -15.53
CA PHE A 745 -11.03 25.74 -16.90
C PHE A 745 -11.72 24.83 -17.91
N ASP A 746 -12.57 25.44 -18.73
CA ASP A 746 -13.16 24.83 -19.91
C ASP A 746 -13.05 25.74 -21.14
N HIS A 747 -13.48 25.24 -22.30
CA HIS A 747 -13.44 26.00 -23.54
C HIS A 747 -14.22 27.33 -23.47
N LEU A 748 -15.27 27.44 -22.66
CA LEU A 748 -16.05 28.67 -22.51
C LEU A 748 -15.30 29.71 -21.70
N LEU A 749 -14.73 29.31 -20.57
CA LEU A 749 -13.91 30.20 -19.74
C LEU A 749 -12.69 30.69 -20.52
N MET A 750 -12.01 29.81 -21.25
CA MET A 750 -10.89 30.16 -22.12
C MET A 750 -11.28 31.21 -23.18
N LYS A 751 -12.46 31.07 -23.81
CA LYS A 751 -12.97 32.05 -24.79
C LYS A 751 -13.29 33.39 -24.13
N LYS A 752 -13.93 33.36 -22.95
CA LYS A 752 -14.28 34.58 -22.19
C LYS A 752 -13.05 35.38 -21.76
N LEU A 753 -11.96 34.70 -21.39
CA LEU A 753 -10.70 35.33 -21.00
C LEU A 753 -9.83 35.77 -22.20
N GLY A 754 -10.21 35.41 -23.43
CA GLY A 754 -9.41 35.65 -24.63
C GLY A 754 -8.25 34.66 -24.84
N TRP A 755 -7.96 33.82 -23.85
CA TRP A 755 -6.86 32.83 -23.85
C TRP A 755 -7.05 31.71 -24.87
N TRP A 756 -8.28 31.49 -25.34
CA TRP A 756 -8.58 30.55 -26.43
C TRP A 756 -7.78 30.82 -27.71
N ASN A 757 -7.41 32.08 -27.96
CA ASN A 757 -6.66 32.46 -29.16
C ASN A 757 -5.20 32.00 -29.14
N GLU A 758 -4.69 31.59 -27.97
CA GLU A 758 -3.32 31.08 -27.77
C GLU A 758 -3.20 29.56 -28.00
N LEU A 759 -4.33 28.90 -28.26
CA LEU A 759 -4.37 27.54 -28.77
C LEU A 759 -4.05 27.53 -30.26
N THR A 760 -3.28 26.54 -30.69
CA THR A 760 -3.12 26.21 -32.12
C THR A 760 -4.45 25.70 -32.70
N ASP A 761 -4.61 25.76 -34.02
CA ASP A 761 -5.86 25.31 -34.67
C ASP A 761 -6.16 23.83 -34.42
N SER A 762 -5.12 22.99 -34.32
CA SER A 762 -5.23 21.58 -33.95
C SER A 762 -5.72 21.40 -32.50
N GLU A 763 -5.18 22.17 -31.57
CA GLU A 763 -5.65 22.16 -30.18
C GLU A 763 -7.09 22.66 -30.07
N LYS A 764 -7.45 23.75 -30.77
CA LYS A 764 -8.85 24.26 -30.81
C LYS A 764 -9.83 23.19 -31.27
N ALA A 765 -9.51 22.49 -32.36
CA ALA A 765 -10.37 21.43 -32.89
C ALA A 765 -10.58 20.27 -31.90
N LEU A 766 -9.60 19.98 -31.05
CA LEU A 766 -9.68 18.92 -30.05
C LEU A 766 -10.24 19.39 -28.71
N ALA A 767 -10.10 20.67 -28.34
CA ALA A 767 -10.53 21.22 -27.06
C ALA A 767 -11.97 21.77 -27.09
N ASP A 768 -12.54 22.04 -28.26
CA ASP A 768 -13.86 22.65 -28.36
C ASP A 768 -14.95 21.75 -27.76
N GLY A 769 -15.84 22.33 -26.96
CA GLY A 769 -16.85 21.59 -26.19
C GLY A 769 -16.30 20.81 -24.98
N LYS A 770 -15.03 20.97 -24.62
CA LYS A 770 -14.38 20.19 -23.55
C LYS A 770 -13.89 21.05 -22.40
N ASN A 771 -13.47 20.35 -21.35
CA ASN A 771 -12.77 20.92 -20.20
C ASN A 771 -11.33 20.39 -20.12
N TRP A 772 -10.54 20.98 -19.22
CA TRP A 772 -9.12 20.67 -19.02
C TRP A 772 -8.79 19.18 -18.78
N LYS A 773 -9.76 18.35 -18.33
CA LYS A 773 -9.60 16.91 -18.04
C LYS A 773 -10.07 16.00 -19.17
N THR A 774 -10.68 16.53 -20.23
CA THR A 774 -11.14 15.76 -21.40
C THR A 774 -10.59 16.30 -22.72
N ASP A 775 -9.90 17.44 -22.69
CA ASP A 775 -9.07 17.95 -23.78
C ASP A 775 -7.83 17.07 -23.97
N ASN A 776 -7.90 16.17 -24.95
CA ASN A 776 -6.81 15.26 -25.29
C ASN A 776 -5.66 15.95 -26.05
N SER A 777 -5.78 17.23 -26.44
CA SER A 777 -4.65 17.95 -27.03
C SER A 777 -3.65 18.43 -25.97
N GLY A 778 -4.11 18.60 -24.72
CA GLY A 778 -3.34 19.24 -23.65
C GLY A 778 -3.24 20.76 -23.77
N GLY A 779 -3.87 21.36 -24.78
CA GLY A 779 -3.77 22.79 -25.09
C GLY A 779 -4.33 23.67 -23.98
N ILE A 780 -5.49 23.33 -23.40
CA ILE A 780 -6.05 24.09 -22.26
C ILE A 780 -5.04 24.12 -21.10
N GLN A 781 -4.44 22.98 -20.75
CA GLN A 781 -3.47 22.90 -19.66
C GLN A 781 -2.21 23.71 -19.96
N ARG A 782 -1.68 23.57 -21.19
CA ARG A 782 -0.50 24.31 -21.65
C ARG A 782 -0.70 25.81 -21.48
N VAL A 783 -1.76 26.36 -22.06
CA VAL A 783 -2.02 27.82 -22.03
C VAL A 783 -2.24 28.30 -20.60
N VAL A 784 -3.15 27.66 -19.86
CA VAL A 784 -3.51 28.09 -18.49
C VAL A 784 -2.29 28.08 -17.57
N MET A 785 -1.43 27.07 -17.67
CA MET A 785 -0.29 26.92 -16.76
C MET A 785 0.95 27.70 -17.21
N GLN A 786 1.34 27.59 -18.48
CA GLN A 786 2.59 28.19 -18.96
C GLN A 786 2.44 29.70 -19.22
N ASN A 787 1.30 30.12 -19.78
CA ASN A 787 1.14 31.50 -20.23
C ASN A 787 0.55 32.39 -19.13
N HIS A 788 -0.30 31.81 -18.26
CA HIS A 788 -1.06 32.58 -17.26
C HIS A 788 -0.80 32.18 -15.81
N GLY A 789 0.13 31.25 -15.56
CA GLY A 789 0.51 30.81 -14.21
C GLY A 789 -0.62 30.21 -13.37
N CYS A 790 -1.74 29.84 -14.01
CA CYS A 790 -2.95 29.37 -13.36
C CYS A 790 -3.00 27.83 -13.32
N TYR A 791 -3.86 27.30 -12.44
CA TYR A 791 -4.12 25.87 -12.34
C TYR A 791 -5.36 25.46 -13.15
N PRO A 792 -5.29 24.39 -13.98
CA PRO A 792 -6.40 23.99 -14.85
C PRO A 792 -7.67 23.60 -14.10
N PHE A 793 -7.53 23.12 -12.86
CA PHE A 793 -8.65 22.65 -12.04
C PHE A 793 -9.29 23.73 -11.15
N GLY A 794 -8.93 25.01 -11.35
CA GLY A 794 -9.45 26.11 -10.54
C GLY A 794 -8.61 26.48 -9.31
N ASN A 795 -9.15 27.40 -8.52
CA ASN A 795 -8.62 27.87 -7.24
C ASN A 795 -9.77 28.08 -6.25
N ALA A 796 -9.94 27.11 -5.35
CA ALA A 796 -11.04 27.07 -4.40
C ALA A 796 -10.58 27.01 -2.94
N LYS A 797 -11.55 27.01 -2.02
CA LYS A 797 -11.34 26.70 -0.61
C LYS A 797 -11.40 25.19 -0.39
N ALA A 798 -10.52 24.67 0.46
CA ALA A 798 -10.72 23.37 1.09
C ALA A 798 -12.00 23.41 1.93
N ARG A 799 -12.72 22.29 2.06
CA ARG A 799 -13.98 22.27 2.81
C ARG A 799 -13.84 21.46 4.09
N ALA A 800 -14.03 22.13 5.23
CA ALA A 800 -14.09 21.47 6.53
C ALA A 800 -15.42 20.69 6.69
N VAL A 801 -16.49 21.21 6.08
CA VAL A 801 -17.83 20.59 6.02
C VAL A 801 -18.03 19.89 4.69
N VAL A 802 -18.33 18.58 4.74
CA VAL A 802 -18.51 17.70 3.56
C VAL A 802 -19.96 17.26 3.51
N TRP A 803 -20.82 18.09 2.93
CA TRP A 803 -22.28 17.90 2.94
C TRP A 803 -22.79 16.64 2.22
N ASN A 804 -21.95 15.97 1.42
CA ASN A 804 -22.30 14.75 0.70
C ASN A 804 -21.92 13.45 1.46
N PHE A 805 -21.37 13.55 2.67
CA PHE A 805 -21.07 12.39 3.52
C PHE A 805 -22.19 12.17 4.54
N PRO A 806 -22.33 10.94 5.09
CA PRO A 806 -23.32 10.66 6.14
C PRO A 806 -23.21 11.63 7.33
N ASP A 807 -21.98 11.96 7.71
CA ASP A 807 -21.66 12.97 8.71
C ASP A 807 -20.92 14.14 8.06
N ALA A 808 -21.63 15.26 7.85
CA ALA A 808 -21.05 16.43 7.20
C ALA A 808 -19.90 17.04 8.00
N ILE A 809 -20.01 17.02 9.33
CA ILE A 809 -18.92 17.28 10.28
C ILE A 809 -18.57 15.94 10.93
N PRO A 810 -17.29 15.52 11.01
CA PRO A 810 -16.92 14.26 11.64
C PRO A 810 -17.57 14.08 13.02
N GLN A 811 -18.31 12.99 13.22
CA GLN A 811 -18.91 12.62 14.49
C GLN A 811 -18.16 11.44 15.10
N HIS A 812 -17.99 11.44 16.43
CA HIS A 812 -17.59 10.24 17.15
C HIS A 812 -18.76 9.25 17.18
N ARG A 813 -18.49 7.99 16.85
CA ARG A 813 -19.44 6.89 16.95
C ARG A 813 -18.69 5.66 17.42
N GLU A 814 -19.25 4.93 18.36
CA GLU A 814 -18.66 3.70 18.87
C GLU A 814 -18.65 2.58 17.80
N PRO A 815 -17.65 1.69 17.84
CA PRO A 815 -17.55 0.53 16.95
C PRO A 815 -18.80 -0.36 17.08
N LEU A 816 -19.07 -1.18 16.05
CA LEU A 816 -20.18 -2.13 16.08
C LEU A 816 -19.98 -3.20 17.17
N TYR A 817 -18.73 -3.56 17.40
CA TYR A 817 -18.28 -4.47 18.45
C TYR A 817 -17.42 -3.69 19.44
N GLY A 818 -18.04 -3.12 20.48
CA GLY A 818 -17.38 -2.37 21.54
C GLY A 818 -17.55 -3.01 22.91
N ASN A 819 -16.64 -2.71 23.84
CA ASN A 819 -16.69 -3.17 25.23
C ASN A 819 -17.32 -2.14 26.20
N ARG A 820 -17.85 -1.03 25.68
CA ARG A 820 -18.42 0.09 26.47
C ARG A 820 -19.88 0.39 26.07
N PRO A 821 -20.86 -0.38 26.56
CA PRO A 821 -22.28 -0.17 26.22
C PRO A 821 -22.79 1.22 26.63
N ASP A 822 -22.22 1.81 27.68
CA ASP A 822 -22.53 3.17 28.13
C ASP A 822 -22.08 4.24 27.12
N MET A 823 -20.95 4.01 26.44
CA MET A 823 -20.50 4.88 25.35
C MET A 823 -21.31 4.64 24.08
N ILE A 824 -21.71 3.40 23.80
CA ILE A 824 -22.56 3.07 22.64
C ILE A 824 -23.90 3.82 22.74
N ALA A 825 -24.49 3.89 23.93
CA ALA A 825 -25.73 4.64 24.15
C ALA A 825 -25.59 6.15 23.88
N LYS A 826 -24.41 6.73 24.16
CA LYS A 826 -24.13 8.16 23.96
C LYS A 826 -23.72 8.50 22.52
N TYR A 827 -22.97 7.59 21.89
CA TYR A 827 -22.37 7.78 20.56
C TYR A 827 -22.70 6.60 19.64
N PRO A 828 -23.98 6.43 19.27
CA PRO A 828 -24.41 5.28 18.47
C PRO A 828 -23.84 5.33 17.05
N THR A 829 -23.74 4.15 16.43
CA THR A 829 -23.33 3.98 15.04
C THR A 829 -24.37 4.54 14.05
N HIS A 830 -24.12 4.41 12.74
CA HIS A 830 -25.04 4.84 11.68
C HIS A 830 -26.30 3.96 11.58
N GLU A 831 -27.30 4.43 10.84
CA GLU A 831 -28.45 3.59 10.46
C GLU A 831 -28.07 2.55 9.40
N ASP A 832 -28.79 1.43 9.39
CA ASP A 832 -28.64 0.37 8.40
C ASP A 832 -28.89 0.88 6.96
N LYS A 833 -28.23 0.26 5.99
CA LYS A 833 -28.44 0.56 4.57
C LYS A 833 -28.91 -0.68 3.83
N LYS A 834 -30.10 -0.61 3.22
CA LYS A 834 -30.68 -1.71 2.44
C LYS A 834 -29.83 -2.07 1.21
N THR A 835 -29.28 -1.07 0.53
CA THR A 835 -28.44 -1.27 -0.66
C THR A 835 -27.28 -0.28 -0.64
N PHE A 836 -26.06 -0.79 -0.48
CA PHE A 836 -24.84 0.00 -0.46
C PHE A 836 -23.69 -0.85 -1.02
N TRP A 837 -23.01 -0.38 -2.08
CA TRP A 837 -22.03 -1.19 -2.82
C TRP A 837 -22.59 -2.56 -3.25
N ARG A 838 -23.85 -2.53 -3.72
CA ARG A 838 -24.69 -3.65 -4.14
C ARG A 838 -25.15 -4.62 -3.05
N LEU A 839 -24.90 -4.34 -1.77
CA LEU A 839 -25.20 -5.25 -0.66
C LEU A 839 -25.96 -4.57 0.48
N PRO A 840 -26.71 -5.32 1.29
CA PRO A 840 -27.21 -4.81 2.57
C PRO A 840 -26.03 -4.59 3.53
N THR A 841 -26.07 -3.50 4.29
CA THR A 841 -25.04 -3.17 5.28
C THR A 841 -25.69 -2.82 6.61
N LEU A 842 -25.36 -3.61 7.63
CA LEU A 842 -25.90 -3.47 8.98
C LEU A 842 -24.97 -2.58 9.82
N TYR A 843 -25.58 -1.69 10.59
CA TYR A 843 -24.93 -0.82 11.54
C TYR A 843 -25.72 -0.88 12.85
N LYS A 844 -26.71 0.00 13.04
CA LYS A 844 -27.48 0.12 14.28
C LYS A 844 -28.15 -1.18 14.72
N SER A 845 -28.76 -1.94 13.79
CA SER A 845 -29.42 -3.19 14.18
C SER A 845 -28.44 -4.22 14.76
N LEU A 846 -27.23 -4.28 14.20
CA LEU A 846 -26.17 -5.17 14.68
C LEU A 846 -25.58 -4.67 16.01
N GLN A 847 -25.36 -3.35 16.15
CA GLN A 847 -24.85 -2.77 17.40
C GLN A 847 -25.85 -2.95 18.55
N ASP A 848 -27.14 -2.69 18.31
CA ASP A 848 -28.21 -2.89 19.31
C ASP A 848 -28.32 -4.36 19.70
N LYS A 849 -28.23 -5.29 18.73
CA LYS A 849 -28.17 -6.73 19.00
C LYS A 849 -26.95 -7.10 19.85
N ASN A 850 -25.76 -6.59 19.53
CA ASN A 850 -24.55 -6.87 20.28
C ASN A 850 -24.65 -6.40 21.75
N VAL A 851 -25.32 -5.28 22.00
CA VAL A 851 -25.61 -4.78 23.35
C VAL A 851 -26.60 -5.71 24.06
N ALA A 852 -27.71 -6.06 23.41
CA ALA A 852 -28.74 -6.95 23.96
C ALA A 852 -28.19 -8.35 24.29
N ASP A 853 -27.33 -8.90 23.42
CA ASP A 853 -26.67 -10.20 23.59
C ASP A 853 -25.50 -10.17 24.59
N LYS A 854 -25.24 -9.00 25.20
CA LYS A 854 -24.17 -8.76 26.17
C LYS A 854 -22.80 -9.20 25.67
N VAL A 855 -22.48 -8.88 24.41
CA VAL A 855 -21.20 -9.24 23.78
C VAL A 855 -20.01 -8.71 24.58
N HIS A 856 -20.13 -7.51 25.16
CA HIS A 856 -19.10 -6.89 25.99
C HIS A 856 -18.78 -7.66 27.28
N GLU A 857 -19.73 -8.40 27.88
CA GLU A 857 -19.47 -9.25 29.06
C GLU A 857 -18.72 -10.53 28.65
N LYS A 858 -19.04 -11.08 27.47
CA LYS A 858 -18.44 -12.32 26.94
C LYS A 858 -17.04 -12.10 26.36
N PHE A 859 -16.81 -10.93 25.77
CA PHE A 859 -15.59 -10.53 25.09
C PHE A 859 -15.14 -9.13 25.59
N PRO A 860 -14.57 -9.05 26.80
CA PRO A 860 -14.35 -7.76 27.47
C PRO A 860 -13.14 -6.98 26.96
N PHE A 861 -12.24 -7.61 26.20
CA PHE A 861 -11.00 -6.97 25.73
C PHE A 861 -11.17 -6.41 24.33
N VAL A 862 -10.69 -5.19 24.11
CA VAL A 862 -10.50 -4.63 22.76
C VAL A 862 -9.40 -5.42 22.06
N MET A 863 -9.70 -5.97 20.89
CA MET A 863 -8.74 -6.64 20.02
C MET A 863 -8.38 -5.72 18.87
N THR A 864 -7.12 -5.28 18.82
CA THR A 864 -6.60 -4.46 17.73
C THR A 864 -5.49 -5.17 16.96
N SER A 865 -5.35 -4.85 15.68
CA SER A 865 -4.36 -5.48 14.79
C SER A 865 -3.35 -4.50 14.23
N GLY A 866 -2.15 -4.97 13.91
CA GLY A 866 -1.15 -4.16 13.22
C GLY A 866 -0.03 -4.96 12.59
N ARG A 867 1.03 -4.23 12.23
CA ARG A 867 2.16 -4.78 11.49
C ARG A 867 3.33 -5.11 12.39
N LEU A 868 4.21 -5.95 11.85
CA LEU A 868 5.56 -6.21 12.31
C LEU A 868 6.57 -5.70 11.27
N VAL A 869 7.81 -5.44 11.67
CA VAL A 869 8.83 -4.92 10.75
C VAL A 869 9.35 -6.01 9.79
N GLU A 870 9.26 -7.27 10.20
CA GLU A 870 9.77 -8.46 9.57
C GLU A 870 8.89 -8.88 8.38
N TYR A 871 7.58 -8.62 8.47
CA TYR A 871 6.59 -9.09 7.51
C TYR A 871 5.84 -7.95 6.81
N GLU A 872 5.22 -8.30 5.69
CA GLU A 872 4.45 -7.38 4.85
C GLU A 872 3.24 -8.09 4.23
N GLY A 873 2.15 -7.34 4.00
CA GLY A 873 0.88 -7.92 3.56
C GLY A 873 0.36 -9.02 4.49
N GLY A 874 -0.19 -10.08 3.91
CA GLY A 874 -0.55 -11.32 4.62
C GLY A 874 0.65 -12.23 4.94
N GLY A 875 1.87 -11.76 4.69
CA GLY A 875 3.12 -12.43 5.02
C GLY A 875 3.52 -13.55 4.06
N GLU A 876 2.82 -13.78 2.95
CA GLU A 876 3.08 -14.92 2.06
C GLU A 876 4.51 -14.96 1.53
N GLU A 877 4.98 -13.85 0.96
CA GLU A 877 6.35 -13.75 0.42
C GLU A 877 7.40 -13.65 1.54
N THR A 878 7.07 -12.96 2.64
CA THR A 878 8.05 -12.62 3.69
C THR A 878 8.21 -13.73 4.74
N ARG A 879 7.17 -14.52 5.04
CA ARG A 879 7.27 -15.75 5.86
C ARG A 879 7.87 -16.93 5.10
N SER A 880 7.91 -16.83 3.77
CA SER A 880 8.62 -17.78 2.91
C SER A 880 10.10 -17.44 2.74
N ASN A 881 10.54 -16.28 3.23
CA ASN A 881 11.92 -15.85 3.20
C ASN A 881 12.65 -16.30 4.48
N PRO A 882 13.72 -17.11 4.38
CA PRO A 882 14.36 -17.70 5.56
C PRO A 882 14.93 -16.67 6.53
N TRP A 883 15.47 -15.55 6.03
CA TRP A 883 16.08 -14.51 6.86
C TRP A 883 15.04 -13.73 7.65
N LEU A 884 13.87 -13.48 7.06
CA LEU A 884 12.77 -12.80 7.74
C LEU A 884 12.02 -13.73 8.70
N ALA A 885 11.84 -14.98 8.28
CA ALA A 885 11.27 -16.05 9.10
C ALA A 885 12.06 -16.26 10.40
N GLU A 886 13.39 -16.16 10.35
CA GLU A 886 14.26 -16.26 11.53
C GLU A 886 14.00 -15.15 12.55
N LEU A 887 13.64 -13.94 12.11
CA LEU A 887 13.42 -12.79 13.00
C LEU A 887 12.12 -12.88 13.81
N GLN A 888 11.09 -13.57 13.30
CA GLN A 888 9.82 -13.75 14.01
C GLN A 888 9.15 -15.08 13.65
N GLN A 889 9.32 -16.09 14.49
CA GLN A 889 8.88 -17.47 14.18
C GLN A 889 7.45 -17.80 14.60
N GLU A 890 6.88 -17.04 15.53
CA GLU A 890 5.59 -17.37 16.16
C GLU A 890 4.54 -16.28 15.95
N MET A 891 3.30 -16.69 15.73
CA MET A 891 2.15 -15.81 15.88
C MET A 891 1.86 -15.61 17.38
N PHE A 892 1.61 -14.36 17.78
CA PHE A 892 1.43 -14.02 19.20
C PHE A 892 0.30 -13.04 19.47
N ILE A 893 -0.09 -12.97 20.74
CA ILE A 893 -0.98 -11.96 21.32
C ILE A 893 -0.23 -11.16 22.39
N GLU A 894 -0.25 -9.84 22.32
CA GLU A 894 0.23 -8.96 23.39
C GLU A 894 -0.84 -8.85 24.47
N ILE A 895 -0.47 -9.18 25.72
CA ILE A 895 -1.38 -9.16 26.88
C ILE A 895 -0.72 -8.35 27.99
N ASN A 896 -1.48 -7.46 28.64
CA ASN A 896 -0.99 -6.71 29.79
C ASN A 896 -0.67 -7.65 30.98
N PRO A 897 0.39 -7.40 31.79
CA PRO A 897 0.73 -8.24 32.94
C PRO A 897 -0.42 -8.46 33.93
N LYS A 898 -1.27 -7.44 34.17
CA LYS A 898 -2.44 -7.56 35.05
C LYS A 898 -3.41 -8.61 34.53
N SER A 899 -3.85 -8.46 33.28
CA SER A 899 -4.83 -9.34 32.64
C SER A 899 -4.28 -10.74 32.42
N ALA A 900 -2.96 -10.87 32.17
CA ALA A 900 -2.30 -12.17 32.08
C ALA A 900 -2.28 -12.90 33.44
N ALA A 901 -2.00 -12.19 34.53
CA ALA A 901 -2.00 -12.74 35.89
C ALA A 901 -3.41 -13.21 36.31
N GLU A 902 -4.44 -12.41 36.03
CA GLU A 902 -5.85 -12.76 36.28
C GLU A 902 -6.28 -14.03 35.53
N LYS A 903 -5.67 -14.32 34.38
CA LYS A 903 -5.93 -15.51 33.56
C LYS A 903 -4.93 -16.66 33.76
N GLY A 904 -3.95 -16.51 34.66
CA GLY A 904 -2.92 -17.52 34.92
C GLY A 904 -1.96 -17.79 33.74
N ILE A 905 -1.77 -16.80 32.86
CA ILE A 905 -0.95 -16.89 31.65
C ILE A 905 0.44 -16.27 31.91
N ARG A 906 1.50 -17.01 31.58
CA ARG A 906 2.88 -16.50 31.62
C ARG A 906 3.35 -16.13 30.22
N ASN A 907 4.38 -15.29 30.14
CA ASN A 907 5.03 -14.99 28.87
C ASN A 907 5.57 -16.27 28.21
N GLY A 908 5.23 -16.47 26.94
CA GLY A 908 5.60 -17.67 26.16
C GLY A 908 4.60 -18.83 26.25
N ASP A 909 3.63 -18.80 27.19
CA ASP A 909 2.55 -19.79 27.23
C ASP A 909 1.70 -19.73 25.95
N ARG A 910 0.94 -20.80 25.68
CA ARG A 910 -0.09 -20.79 24.64
C ARG A 910 -1.40 -20.23 25.22
N ALA A 911 -2.12 -19.49 24.40
CA ALA A 911 -3.42 -18.92 24.73
C ALA A 911 -4.44 -19.16 23.61
N TRP A 912 -5.66 -19.52 24.00
CA TRP A 912 -6.82 -19.50 23.10
C TRP A 912 -7.44 -18.11 23.11
N VAL A 913 -7.59 -17.53 21.93
CA VAL A 913 -8.29 -16.26 21.72
C VAL A 913 -9.63 -16.55 21.06
N SER A 914 -10.72 -16.25 21.74
CA SER A 914 -12.08 -16.45 21.24
C SER A 914 -12.71 -15.12 20.86
N THR A 915 -13.47 -15.07 19.77
CA THR A 915 -14.10 -13.83 19.28
C THR A 915 -15.59 -14.00 19.00
N PRO A 916 -16.36 -12.91 18.82
CA PRO A 916 -17.79 -12.99 18.51
C PRO A 916 -18.13 -13.72 17.22
N THR A 917 -17.16 -13.95 16.32
CA THR A 917 -17.38 -14.72 15.09
C THR A 917 -17.50 -16.23 15.37
N GLY A 918 -17.18 -16.68 16.58
CA GLY A 918 -17.07 -18.08 16.95
C GLY A 918 -15.69 -18.69 16.68
N ALA A 919 -14.74 -17.92 16.15
CA ALA A 919 -13.37 -18.39 15.94
C ALA A 919 -12.65 -18.57 17.29
N ARG A 920 -11.80 -19.61 17.38
CA ARG A 920 -10.83 -19.81 18.46
C ARG A 920 -9.43 -19.91 17.88
N LEU A 921 -8.55 -18.97 18.20
CA LEU A 921 -7.20 -18.89 17.65
C LEU A 921 -6.18 -19.35 18.71
N ASN A 922 -5.31 -20.30 18.38
CA ASN A 922 -4.23 -20.72 19.28
C ASN A 922 -2.95 -19.92 18.97
N VAL A 923 -2.50 -19.09 19.89
CA VAL A 923 -1.33 -18.21 19.69
C VAL A 923 -0.42 -18.19 20.91
N GLN A 924 0.83 -17.73 20.74
CA GLN A 924 1.76 -17.54 21.85
C GLN A 924 1.41 -16.24 22.62
N ALA A 925 1.44 -16.29 23.94
CA ALA A 925 1.27 -15.11 24.78
C ALA A 925 2.58 -14.30 24.88
N MET A 926 2.51 -13.02 24.57
CA MET A 926 3.55 -12.03 24.83
C MET A 926 3.06 -11.09 25.95
N VAL A 927 3.52 -11.33 27.18
CA VAL A 927 3.09 -10.53 28.33
C VAL A 927 3.92 -9.24 28.40
N THR A 928 3.28 -8.08 28.24
CA THR A 928 3.96 -6.78 28.05
C THR A 928 3.10 -5.59 28.48
N GLU A 929 3.73 -4.56 29.07
CA GLU A 929 3.07 -3.29 29.44
C GLU A 929 2.79 -2.37 28.25
N ARG A 930 3.17 -2.78 27.03
CA ARG A 930 2.94 -1.98 25.82
C ARG A 930 1.45 -1.77 25.54
N VAL A 931 0.59 -2.72 25.94
CA VAL A 931 -0.87 -2.63 25.81
C VAL A 931 -1.54 -2.34 27.15
N GLY A 932 -2.69 -1.66 27.12
CA GLY A 932 -3.52 -1.43 28.31
C GLY A 932 -4.16 -2.70 28.87
N PRO A 933 -4.59 -2.74 30.14
CA PRO A 933 -5.24 -3.92 30.74
C PRO A 933 -6.51 -4.41 30.04
N ASP A 934 -7.19 -3.54 29.31
CA ASP A 934 -8.44 -3.79 28.59
C ASP A 934 -8.22 -4.07 27.08
N THR A 935 -6.97 -4.09 26.63
CA THR A 935 -6.62 -4.13 25.21
C THR A 935 -5.60 -5.22 24.93
N VAL A 936 -5.82 -5.96 23.84
CA VAL A 936 -4.86 -6.93 23.30
C VAL A 936 -4.48 -6.54 21.87
N PHE A 937 -3.28 -6.97 21.46
CA PHE A 937 -2.80 -6.76 20.10
C PHE A 937 -2.35 -8.05 19.47
N MET A 938 -2.67 -8.23 18.19
CA MET A 938 -2.22 -9.37 17.38
C MET A 938 -1.78 -8.91 15.98
N PRO A 939 -0.62 -9.35 15.47
CA PRO A 939 -0.18 -9.01 14.12
C PRO A 939 -0.98 -9.77 13.05
N PHE A 940 -1.29 -9.16 11.90
CA PHE A 940 -2.14 -9.81 10.88
C PHE A 940 -1.37 -10.58 9.79
N HIS A 941 -0.06 -10.74 9.93
CA HIS A 941 0.82 -11.31 8.89
C HIS A 941 0.83 -12.83 8.78
N PHE A 942 0.09 -13.53 9.64
CA PHE A 942 0.21 -14.98 9.78
C PHE A 942 -0.97 -15.71 9.13
N SER A 943 -0.68 -16.91 8.63
CA SER A 943 -1.65 -17.91 8.20
C SER A 943 -0.98 -19.28 8.16
N GLY A 944 -1.77 -20.34 8.07
CA GLY A 944 -1.28 -21.73 8.00
C GLY A 944 -1.60 -22.56 9.23
N HIS A 945 -2.09 -21.96 10.31
CA HIS A 945 -2.89 -22.66 11.31
C HIS A 945 -4.35 -22.24 11.19
N TRP A 946 -5.27 -23.16 11.47
CA TRP A 946 -6.70 -22.93 11.46
C TRP A 946 -7.32 -23.47 12.74
N GLN A 947 -7.61 -22.58 13.67
CA GLN A 947 -8.23 -22.93 14.96
C GLN A 947 -7.45 -24.01 15.72
N GLY A 948 -6.12 -23.86 15.77
CA GLY A 948 -5.17 -24.75 16.40
C GLY A 948 -4.64 -25.88 15.53
N ALA A 949 -5.28 -26.18 14.39
CA ALA A 949 -4.84 -27.22 13.48
C ALA A 949 -3.82 -26.69 12.46
N ASP A 950 -2.71 -27.40 12.24
CA ASP A 950 -1.76 -27.07 11.18
C ASP A 950 -2.34 -27.42 9.79
N MET A 951 -2.28 -26.46 8.86
CA MET A 951 -2.79 -26.60 7.49
C MET A 951 -1.74 -27.17 6.52
N LEU A 952 -0.55 -27.57 7.00
CA LEU A 952 0.57 -28.05 6.17
C LEU A 952 0.16 -29.03 5.06
N ALA A 953 -0.75 -29.97 5.37
CA ALA A 953 -1.21 -30.99 4.41
C ALA A 953 -1.97 -30.43 3.19
N TYR A 954 -2.44 -29.18 3.25
CA TYR A 954 -3.28 -28.56 2.23
C TYR A 954 -2.51 -27.58 1.33
N TYR A 955 -1.24 -27.32 1.63
CA TYR A 955 -0.40 -26.52 0.75
C TYR A 955 0.00 -27.30 -0.50
N PRO A 956 0.19 -26.62 -1.64
CA PRO A 956 0.91 -27.21 -2.75
C PRO A 956 2.29 -27.70 -2.30
N LYS A 957 2.74 -28.83 -2.85
CA LYS A 957 4.03 -29.44 -2.47
C LYS A 957 5.17 -28.42 -2.65
N GLY A 958 5.86 -28.12 -1.54
CA GLY A 958 6.98 -27.18 -1.50
C GLY A 958 6.60 -25.71 -1.39
N ALA A 959 5.31 -25.34 -1.40
CA ALA A 959 4.86 -23.94 -1.36
C ALA A 959 4.39 -23.46 0.02
N ALA A 960 4.49 -24.29 1.05
CA ALA A 960 4.19 -23.88 2.42
C ALA A 960 5.25 -22.87 2.91
N PRO A 961 4.86 -21.78 3.59
CA PRO A 961 5.81 -20.83 4.16
C PRO A 961 6.60 -21.49 5.31
N LEU A 962 7.79 -20.96 5.59
CA LEU A 962 8.65 -21.44 6.68
C LEU A 962 8.00 -21.19 8.03
N VAL A 963 7.36 -20.03 8.20
CA VAL A 963 6.61 -19.66 9.41
C VAL A 963 5.11 -19.77 9.14
N ARG A 964 4.42 -20.58 9.94
CA ARG A 964 2.96 -20.75 9.94
C ARG A 964 2.38 -20.25 11.26
N GLY A 965 1.11 -19.85 11.25
CA GLY A 965 0.43 -19.35 12.44
C GLY A 965 -1.05 -19.04 12.18
N GLU A 966 -1.75 -18.63 13.22
CA GLU A 966 -3.16 -18.22 13.10
C GLU A 966 -3.29 -16.88 12.38
N ALA A 967 -4.30 -16.77 11.52
CA ALA A 967 -4.71 -15.48 10.98
C ALA A 967 -5.64 -14.77 11.98
N ILE A 968 -5.25 -13.59 12.49
CA ILE A 968 -6.13 -12.79 13.36
C ILE A 968 -7.50 -12.53 12.72
N ASN A 969 -7.52 -12.34 11.39
CA ASN A 969 -8.73 -12.03 10.66
C ASN A 969 -9.70 -13.21 10.47
N THR A 970 -9.33 -14.41 10.88
CA THR A 970 -10.29 -15.49 11.13
C THR A 970 -11.25 -15.11 12.26
N GLY A 971 -10.76 -14.38 13.27
CA GLY A 971 -11.52 -13.90 14.42
C GLY A 971 -12.02 -12.45 14.35
N THR A 972 -11.54 -11.63 13.42
CA THR A 972 -12.02 -10.24 13.27
C THR A 972 -13.46 -10.19 12.76
N THR A 973 -14.29 -9.35 13.40
CA THR A 973 -15.74 -9.28 13.27
C THR A 973 -16.21 -8.48 12.05
N TYR A 974 -17.53 -8.49 11.82
CA TYR A 974 -18.21 -7.63 10.84
C TYR A 974 -18.09 -6.15 11.24
N GLY A 975 -17.75 -5.29 10.29
CA GLY A 975 -17.71 -3.83 10.50
C GLY A 975 -17.07 -3.14 9.31
N TYR A 976 -17.73 -2.10 8.80
CA TYR A 976 -17.34 -1.46 7.54
C TYR A 976 -17.53 0.05 7.59
N ASP A 977 -16.65 0.82 6.94
CA ASP A 977 -16.78 2.26 6.83
C ASP A 977 -18.04 2.67 6.06
N ALA A 978 -18.76 3.66 6.60
CA ALA A 978 -20.05 4.13 6.07
C ALA A 978 -19.99 4.80 4.68
N VAL A 979 -18.79 5.04 4.13
CA VAL A 979 -18.58 5.62 2.79
C VAL A 979 -17.91 4.63 1.86
N THR A 980 -16.89 3.90 2.35
CA THR A 980 -16.00 3.13 1.48
C THR A 980 -16.01 1.63 1.75
N MET A 981 -16.81 1.13 2.69
CA MET A 981 -16.79 -0.30 3.05
C MET A 981 -15.42 -0.82 3.52
N MET A 982 -14.55 0.07 3.99
CA MET A 982 -13.29 -0.31 4.63
C MET A 982 -13.57 -1.14 5.89
N GLN A 983 -12.95 -2.31 6.00
CA GLN A 983 -13.15 -3.19 7.16
C GLN A 983 -12.61 -2.62 8.48
N GLU A 984 -13.30 -2.92 9.59
CA GLU A 984 -12.93 -2.54 10.95
C GLU A 984 -12.01 -3.59 11.59
N THR A 985 -10.70 -3.40 11.47
CA THR A 985 -9.69 -4.33 12.04
C THR A 985 -8.90 -3.73 13.19
N LYS A 986 -9.13 -2.44 13.50
CA LYS A 986 -8.45 -1.75 14.61
C LYS A 986 -9.24 -1.82 15.89
N THR A 987 -10.55 -2.06 15.82
CA THR A 987 -11.41 -2.07 17.01
C THR A 987 -12.43 -3.20 16.90
N SER A 988 -12.01 -4.39 17.34
CA SER A 988 -12.87 -5.55 17.56
C SER A 988 -12.84 -5.93 19.05
N VAL A 989 -13.52 -7.00 19.45
CA VAL A 989 -13.47 -7.54 20.82
C VAL A 989 -13.13 -9.02 20.85
N CYS A 990 -12.49 -9.45 21.93
CA CYS A 990 -12.18 -10.86 22.18
C CYS A 990 -12.22 -11.20 23.67
N ASN A 991 -12.07 -12.49 23.95
CA ASN A 991 -11.68 -13.03 25.24
C ASN A 991 -10.49 -13.96 25.03
N PHE A 992 -9.70 -14.19 26.07
CA PHE A 992 -8.60 -15.13 26.02
C PHE A 992 -8.49 -15.94 27.30
N GLU A 993 -7.92 -17.13 27.16
CA GLU A 993 -7.68 -18.09 28.22
C GLU A 993 -6.40 -18.88 27.95
N LYS A 994 -5.85 -19.51 28.99
CA LYS A 994 -4.71 -20.40 28.85
C LYS A 994 -5.09 -21.61 27.99
N ALA A 995 -4.21 -21.98 27.05
CA ALA A 995 -4.50 -23.03 26.08
C ALA A 995 -4.40 -24.46 26.61
#